data_AF-A0A7C6F6R0-F1
#
_entry.id   AF-A0A7C6F6R0-F1
#
_cell.length_a   1.000
_cell.length_b   1.000
_cell.length_c   1.000
_cell.angle_alpha   90.00
_cell.angle_beta   90.00
_cell.angle_gamma   90.00
#
_symmetry.space_group_name_H-M   'P 1'
#
loop_
_entity.id
_entity.type
_entity.pdbx_description
1 polymer ?
#
loop_
_entity_poly.entity_id
_entity_poly.type
_entity_poly.pdbx_seq_one_letter_code
_entity_poly.pdbx_strand_id
1 'polypeptide(L)'
;IFADSRQDAAFFAPYLERTYQQILRRRLILKILSEDPEGRTGRLRLEDLASRLLHQAETATLFTPEQSYDERLRLVRQWLAQEFVALDYRIGLEGLGLLHYRLVRPDRCEPPPALLTRPWNLSRDEAWDLLVLLLNTLRQQGAVTFPPNVDVRDRDAFGPRNVELFVGEVADEKHGVLGWMPRHGSNRRLDFLVRLLKRRNGMASEQAQEIARQTLQGIWTYLTDPGSRWRDHLVAEPRPQVGIARRLNYRFWEWVPVTEAGLPVYRCDRCFNVSYINLNDVCPFYGCDGKLERVDADSTAWENNHYRHLYQTLEPISVTAEEHTAQWKPDEAGRVQDRFIRGQINALSCSTTFELGVDVGDLQAVLMRNVPPTTANYIQRAGRAGRRTDSVAFVLTYAQRRPHDLTHFNRPEKLVAGRILPPAVAVSNEKIVRRHLHSVFLAAFFRWARDEHQREFGTAGAFFAPEDGGPSGPDLLADYIRLRPLAVQEALLRIVPDDLHEVLGIAGWEWLAKLTNDAGTGILDRAIQEVNNDLALYAELEQEAARNRRYGQAEHFQRMARTVRGRELLGFLGNHNVLPAYGFPSDVVELRTEHIPSIPEAHKVELQRDLKMAIAEYAPGGEVVAAKRVWTSGGLYKVPGRDWQPIYYAVCPECHRFHRSTQEIQGPCVVCGANLHGWRRQYGQFIIPEFGFVAAREPRNTGESRPQRLYASRVFFTEYAPEGDEPTTLEPVAELSGPAIRTARRYSRYGKLAVVNSGFANAGFRICSVCGWAEPATPTPVGRRPRREPPHQNPRTGRECSGFVETYHLGHEFITDVLELRFSTALAPAGDMNLWLSTLYALLEGASETLGIPRDDLDGTLFPYQGGEPPA
;
A
#
# COMPACT_ATOMS: atom_id res chain seq x y z
N ILE A 1 -13.66 14.03 -1.82
CA ILE A 1 -13.73 12.56 -2.05
C ILE A 1 -13.27 11.90 -0.77
N PHE A 2 -14.09 11.06 -0.13
CA PHE A 2 -13.77 10.43 1.14
C PHE A 2 -13.39 8.95 0.98
N ALA A 3 -12.39 8.53 1.74
CA ALA A 3 -12.04 7.12 1.94
C ALA A 3 -11.69 6.89 3.42
N ASP A 4 -12.06 5.73 3.98
CA ASP A 4 -11.75 5.43 5.40
C ASP A 4 -10.25 5.19 5.62
N SER A 5 -9.59 4.62 4.62
CA SER A 5 -8.16 4.37 4.64
C SER A 5 -7.41 5.63 4.22
N ARG A 6 -6.55 6.15 5.10
CA ARG A 6 -5.62 7.25 4.78
C ARG A 6 -4.77 6.96 3.54
N GLN A 7 -4.36 5.70 3.36
CA GLN A 7 -3.58 5.26 2.21
C GLN A 7 -4.43 5.23 0.92
N ASP A 8 -5.70 4.90 1.02
CA ASP A 8 -6.62 4.92 -0.12
C ASP A 8 -6.93 6.38 -0.52
N ALA A 9 -7.09 7.28 0.46
CA ALA A 9 -7.24 8.72 0.21
C ALA A 9 -5.98 9.29 -0.46
N ALA A 10 -4.79 9.00 0.09
CA ALA A 10 -3.51 9.44 -0.45
C ALA A 10 -3.27 8.95 -1.88
N PHE A 11 -3.54 7.67 -2.16
CA PHE A 11 -3.41 7.10 -3.50
C PHE A 11 -4.40 7.68 -4.51
N PHE A 12 -5.64 7.96 -4.09
CA PHE A 12 -6.69 8.31 -5.04
C PHE A 12 -6.51 9.70 -5.68
N ALA A 13 -5.93 10.67 -4.96
CA ALA A 13 -5.67 12.01 -5.50
C ALA A 13 -4.80 11.98 -6.78
N PRO A 14 -3.56 11.47 -6.75
CA PRO A 14 -2.74 11.41 -7.95
C PRO A 14 -3.25 10.41 -8.99
N TYR A 15 -3.94 9.34 -8.59
CA TYR A 15 -4.60 8.44 -9.53
C TYR A 15 -5.68 9.15 -10.35
N LEU A 16 -6.55 9.92 -9.70
CA LEU A 16 -7.61 10.69 -10.36
C LEU A 16 -7.00 11.72 -11.31
N GLU A 17 -6.03 12.49 -10.84
CA GLU A 17 -5.34 13.51 -11.65
C GLU A 17 -4.69 12.89 -12.90
N ARG A 18 -3.92 11.80 -12.74
CA ARG A 18 -3.23 11.12 -13.85
C ARG A 18 -4.21 10.54 -14.88
N THR A 19 -5.21 9.79 -14.42
CA THR A 19 -6.18 9.13 -15.31
C THR A 19 -7.06 10.16 -16.03
N TYR A 20 -7.49 11.22 -15.34
CA TYR A 20 -8.22 12.31 -15.95
C TYR A 20 -7.38 13.07 -16.98
N GLN A 21 -6.11 13.37 -16.68
CA GLN A 21 -5.20 14.00 -17.63
C GLN A 21 -5.02 13.16 -18.90
N GLN A 22 -4.95 11.83 -18.80
CA GLN A 22 -4.86 10.96 -19.98
C GLN A 22 -6.12 11.07 -20.86
N ILE A 23 -7.31 11.05 -20.24
CA ILE A 23 -8.59 11.24 -20.94
C ILE A 23 -8.63 12.60 -21.62
N LEU A 24 -8.22 13.65 -20.90
CA LEU A 24 -8.19 15.02 -21.39
C LEU A 24 -7.24 15.19 -22.58
N ARG A 25 -6.03 14.60 -22.53
CA ARG A 25 -5.07 14.62 -23.66
C ARG A 25 -5.66 13.98 -24.91
N ARG A 26 -6.30 12.81 -24.79
CA ARG A 26 -6.99 12.14 -25.90
C ARG A 26 -8.15 12.96 -26.44
N ARG A 27 -8.93 13.59 -25.57
CA ARG A 27 -9.99 14.52 -25.95
C ARG A 27 -9.45 15.69 -26.76
N LEU A 28 -8.36 16.33 -26.32
CA LEU A 28 -7.75 17.45 -27.04
C LEU A 28 -7.21 17.03 -28.41
N ILE A 29 -6.53 15.87 -28.50
CA ILE A 29 -6.05 15.33 -29.78
C ILE A 29 -7.22 15.14 -30.75
N LEU A 30 -8.30 14.48 -30.30
CA LEU A 30 -9.47 14.24 -31.15
C LEU A 30 -10.16 15.55 -31.53
N LYS A 31 -10.32 16.47 -30.58
CA LYS A 31 -10.92 17.80 -30.82
C LYS A 31 -10.18 18.55 -31.92
N ILE A 32 -8.84 18.56 -31.89
CA ILE A 32 -8.02 19.20 -32.93
C ILE A 32 -8.28 18.54 -34.28
N LEU A 33 -8.23 17.21 -34.36
CA LEU A 33 -8.44 16.49 -35.62
C LEU A 33 -9.87 16.67 -36.19
N SER A 34 -10.86 16.78 -35.31
CA SER A 34 -12.28 16.92 -35.67
C SER A 34 -12.72 18.36 -35.94
N GLU A 35 -12.07 19.38 -35.37
CA GLU A 35 -12.47 20.80 -35.52
C GLU A 35 -11.57 21.58 -36.48
N ASP A 36 -10.28 21.25 -36.56
CA ASP A 36 -9.36 21.90 -37.49
C ASP A 36 -9.64 21.46 -38.94
N PRO A 37 -9.86 22.39 -39.89
CA PRO A 37 -10.04 22.08 -41.30
C PRO A 37 -8.93 21.20 -41.89
N GLU A 38 -7.66 21.43 -41.53
CA GLU A 38 -6.55 20.58 -41.98
C GLU A 38 -6.55 19.22 -41.27
N GLY A 39 -6.95 19.19 -40.00
CA GLY A 39 -7.14 17.95 -39.23
C GLY A 39 -8.10 16.99 -39.91
N ARG A 40 -9.25 17.51 -40.37
CA ARG A 40 -10.28 16.73 -41.09
C ARG A 40 -9.80 16.13 -42.40
N THR A 41 -8.76 16.69 -43.02
CA THR A 41 -8.19 16.11 -44.25
C THR A 41 -7.43 14.81 -43.99
N GLY A 42 -7.08 14.51 -42.73
CA GLY A 42 -6.31 13.33 -42.36
C GLY A 42 -4.86 13.37 -42.86
N ARG A 43 -4.29 14.56 -43.06
CA ARG A 43 -2.90 14.72 -43.53
C ARG A 43 -1.92 15.10 -42.41
N LEU A 44 -2.43 15.48 -41.24
CA LEU A 44 -1.61 15.92 -40.11
C LEU A 44 -0.76 14.77 -39.57
N ARG A 45 0.48 15.09 -39.21
CA ARG A 45 1.43 14.18 -38.57
C ARG A 45 1.77 14.70 -37.18
N LEU A 46 2.59 13.95 -36.44
CA LEU A 46 2.89 14.26 -35.04
C LEU A 46 3.41 15.69 -34.84
N GLU A 47 4.36 16.16 -35.65
CA GLU A 47 4.91 17.52 -35.49
C GLU A 47 3.88 18.62 -35.83
N ASP A 48 2.97 18.36 -36.78
CA ASP A 48 1.88 19.30 -37.11
C ASP A 48 0.84 19.39 -35.98
N LEU A 49 0.62 18.26 -35.28
CA LEU A 49 -0.25 18.19 -34.11
C LEU A 49 0.39 18.79 -32.87
N ALA A 50 1.72 18.73 -32.72
CA ALA A 50 2.41 19.21 -31.53
C ALA A 50 2.21 20.71 -31.29
N SER A 51 2.31 21.53 -32.35
CA SER A 51 2.08 22.98 -32.25
C SER A 51 0.61 23.31 -31.93
N ARG A 52 -0.33 22.62 -32.57
CA ARG A 52 -1.78 22.80 -32.36
C ARG A 52 -2.22 22.39 -30.96
N LEU A 53 -1.71 21.25 -30.48
CA LEU A 53 -2.00 20.73 -29.16
C LEU A 53 -1.40 21.60 -28.07
N LEU A 54 -0.21 22.18 -28.29
CA LEU A 54 0.36 23.16 -27.38
C LEU A 54 -0.57 24.36 -27.18
N HIS A 55 -1.06 24.96 -28.27
CA HIS A 55 -1.96 26.11 -28.20
C HIS A 55 -3.29 25.80 -27.47
N GLN A 56 -3.89 24.64 -27.77
CA GLN A 56 -5.12 24.19 -27.08
C GLN A 56 -4.88 23.91 -25.60
N ALA A 57 -3.75 23.28 -25.25
CA ALA A 57 -3.40 22.97 -23.88
C ALA A 57 -3.09 24.24 -23.04
N GLU A 58 -2.50 25.28 -23.66
CA GLU A 58 -2.34 26.59 -23.03
C GLU A 58 -3.68 27.28 -22.77
N THR A 59 -4.60 27.22 -23.73
CA THR A 59 -5.96 27.76 -23.58
C THR A 59 -6.75 27.04 -22.49
N ALA A 60 -6.54 25.73 -22.35
CA ALA A 60 -7.15 24.91 -21.30
C ALA A 60 -6.40 24.97 -19.95
N THR A 61 -5.40 25.85 -19.80
CA THR A 61 -4.61 26.04 -18.57
C THR A 61 -3.95 24.76 -18.03
N LEU A 62 -3.43 23.91 -18.92
CA LEU A 62 -2.81 22.62 -18.55
C LEU A 62 -1.33 22.70 -18.17
N PHE A 63 -0.73 23.89 -18.28
CA PHE A 63 0.66 24.14 -17.94
C PHE A 63 0.76 25.09 -16.75
N THR A 64 1.86 24.96 -16.01
CA THR A 64 2.15 25.87 -14.90
C THR A 64 2.91 27.12 -15.39
N PRO A 65 2.80 28.26 -14.70
CA PRO A 65 3.49 29.49 -15.10
C PRO A 65 5.01 29.36 -15.15
N GLU A 66 5.60 28.47 -14.35
CA GLU A 66 7.05 28.25 -14.26
C GLU A 66 7.61 27.49 -15.46
N GLN A 67 6.77 26.76 -16.20
CA GLN A 67 7.19 25.98 -17.36
C GLN A 67 7.46 26.88 -18.55
N SER A 68 8.68 26.81 -19.09
CA SER A 68 9.10 27.47 -20.33
C SER A 68 8.38 26.90 -21.56
N TYR A 69 8.39 27.64 -22.67
CA TYR A 69 7.80 27.19 -23.94
C TYR A 69 8.36 25.84 -24.42
N ASP A 70 9.68 25.66 -24.35
CA ASP A 70 10.34 24.42 -24.78
C ASP A 70 9.97 23.22 -23.90
N GLU A 71 9.81 23.44 -22.59
CA GLU A 71 9.33 22.40 -21.67
C GLU A 71 7.89 21.99 -21.98
N ARG A 72 7.00 22.95 -22.26
CA ARG A 72 5.61 22.67 -22.66
C ARG A 72 5.55 21.91 -23.98
N LEU A 73 6.30 22.34 -24.99
CA LEU A 73 6.35 21.66 -26.29
C LEU A 73 6.89 20.23 -26.17
N ARG A 74 7.90 20.01 -25.32
CA ARG A 74 8.42 18.68 -25.00
C ARG A 74 7.34 17.78 -24.38
N LEU A 75 6.57 18.30 -23.42
CA LEU A 75 5.46 17.56 -22.79
C LEU A 75 4.37 17.18 -23.79
N VAL A 76 4.00 18.10 -24.70
CA VAL A 76 3.01 17.84 -25.74
C VAL A 76 3.47 16.75 -26.72
N ARG A 77 4.73 16.82 -27.17
CA ARG A 77 5.33 15.77 -28.00
C ARG A 77 5.34 14.41 -27.30
N GLN A 78 5.63 14.41 -26.00
CA GLN A 78 5.56 13.21 -25.17
C GLN A 78 4.12 12.65 -25.11
N TRP A 79 3.09 13.48 -24.95
CA TRP A 79 1.69 13.04 -24.95
C TRP A 79 1.27 12.41 -26.28
N LEU A 80 1.67 13.01 -27.41
CA LEU A 80 1.42 12.46 -28.74
C LEU A 80 2.18 11.14 -28.95
N ALA A 81 3.43 11.06 -28.51
CA ALA A 81 4.20 9.82 -28.56
C ALA A 81 3.55 8.71 -27.72
N GLN A 82 3.06 9.03 -26.51
CA GLN A 82 2.33 8.08 -25.66
C GLN A 82 1.10 7.50 -26.36
N GLU A 83 0.30 8.34 -27.02
CA GLU A 83 -0.89 7.87 -27.76
C GLU A 83 -0.50 7.08 -29.02
N PHE A 84 0.62 7.43 -29.67
CA PHE A 84 1.14 6.73 -30.84
C PHE A 84 1.64 5.31 -30.54
N VAL A 85 2.17 5.06 -29.33
CA VAL A 85 2.63 3.73 -28.89
C VAL A 85 1.81 3.17 -27.72
N ALA A 86 0.55 3.60 -27.59
CA ALA A 86 -0.33 3.30 -26.46
C ALA A 86 -0.38 1.80 -26.13
N LEU A 87 -0.10 1.48 -24.86
CA LEU A 87 -0.19 0.10 -24.34
C LEU A 87 -1.64 -0.33 -24.10
N ASP A 88 -2.50 0.62 -23.75
CA ASP A 88 -3.91 0.46 -23.45
C ASP A 88 -4.77 0.55 -24.72
N TYR A 89 -4.35 -0.14 -25.79
CA TYR A 89 -4.94 -0.07 -27.13
C TYR A 89 -6.48 -0.04 -27.14
N ARG A 90 -7.13 -0.91 -26.35
CA ARG A 90 -8.60 -1.05 -26.29
C ARG A 90 -9.34 0.21 -25.84
N ILE A 91 -8.70 1.07 -25.06
CA ILE A 91 -9.26 2.32 -24.57
C ILE A 91 -8.53 3.54 -25.16
N GLY A 92 -7.59 3.34 -26.09
CA GLY A 92 -6.95 4.40 -26.87
C GLY A 92 -7.85 4.87 -28.01
N LEU A 93 -7.48 6.00 -28.64
CA LEU A 93 -8.27 6.56 -29.75
C LEU A 93 -8.35 5.58 -30.93
N GLU A 94 -7.27 4.83 -31.18
CA GLU A 94 -7.22 3.84 -32.25
C GLU A 94 -8.10 2.61 -31.97
N GLY A 95 -8.08 2.06 -30.76
CA GLY A 95 -8.89 0.87 -30.44
C GLY A 95 -10.36 1.16 -30.18
N LEU A 96 -10.74 2.43 -30.04
CA LEU A 96 -12.13 2.89 -29.92
C LEU A 96 -12.76 3.30 -31.26
N GLY A 97 -12.05 3.14 -32.38
CA GLY A 97 -12.58 3.49 -33.70
C GLY A 97 -12.62 5.00 -33.97
N LEU A 98 -11.86 5.83 -33.22
CA LEU A 98 -11.89 7.29 -33.33
C LEU A 98 -10.75 7.83 -34.20
N LEU A 99 -9.60 7.14 -34.21
CA LEU A 99 -8.38 7.58 -34.88
C LEU A 99 -7.72 6.41 -35.63
N HIS A 100 -7.32 6.65 -36.88
CA HIS A 100 -6.50 5.71 -37.64
C HIS A 100 -5.10 6.28 -37.89
N TYR A 101 -4.07 5.52 -37.55
CA TYR A 101 -2.69 5.83 -37.95
C TYR A 101 -2.44 5.28 -39.35
N ARG A 102 -2.48 6.16 -40.37
CA ARG A 102 -2.25 5.78 -41.76
C ARG A 102 -0.77 5.96 -42.11
N LEU A 103 -0.13 4.87 -42.56
CA LEU A 103 1.26 4.93 -43.02
C LEU A 103 1.31 5.56 -44.42
N VAL A 104 2.17 6.56 -44.59
CA VAL A 104 2.41 7.24 -45.88
C VAL A 104 3.17 6.31 -46.80
N ARG A 105 2.65 6.06 -48.00
CA ARG A 105 3.27 5.17 -48.99
C ARG A 105 4.60 5.75 -49.50
N PRO A 106 5.70 4.96 -49.53
CA PRO A 106 6.92 5.42 -50.17
C PRO A 106 6.70 5.68 -51.67
N ASP A 107 7.34 6.72 -52.19
CA ASP A 107 7.17 7.14 -53.58
C ASP A 107 7.49 6.01 -54.57
N ARG A 108 6.54 5.73 -55.48
CA ARG A 108 6.65 4.72 -56.55
C ARG A 108 7.04 3.33 -56.03
N CYS A 109 6.63 2.98 -54.80
CA CYS A 109 6.90 1.69 -54.20
C CYS A 109 5.87 0.64 -54.64
N GLU A 110 6.36 -0.44 -55.26
CA GLU A 110 5.57 -1.60 -55.66
C GLU A 110 5.69 -2.72 -54.61
N PRO A 111 4.59 -3.43 -54.29
CA PRO A 111 4.65 -4.51 -53.30
C PRO A 111 5.54 -5.67 -53.80
N PRO A 112 6.08 -6.49 -52.88
CA PRO A 112 6.85 -7.68 -53.23
C PRO A 112 6.11 -8.56 -54.25
N PRO A 113 6.71 -8.91 -55.41
CA PRO A 113 6.02 -9.69 -56.44
C PRO A 113 5.48 -11.04 -55.95
N ALA A 114 6.14 -11.65 -54.97
CA ALA A 114 5.72 -12.91 -54.35
C ALA A 114 4.35 -12.84 -53.65
N LEU A 115 3.89 -11.64 -53.26
CA LEU A 115 2.56 -11.45 -52.68
C LEU A 115 1.45 -11.40 -53.75
N LEU A 116 1.79 -11.04 -54.99
CA LEU A 116 0.84 -10.89 -56.09
C LEU A 116 0.57 -12.21 -56.83
N THR A 117 1.43 -13.21 -56.65
CA THR A 117 1.33 -14.52 -57.30
C THR A 117 0.84 -15.60 -56.33
N ARG A 118 0.57 -16.82 -56.84
CA ARG A 118 0.21 -17.96 -56.00
C ARG A 118 1.31 -18.25 -54.96
N PRO A 119 0.96 -18.63 -53.71
CA PRO A 119 -0.39 -18.92 -53.22
C PRO A 119 -1.16 -17.69 -52.72
N TRP A 120 -0.49 -16.55 -52.53
CA TRP A 120 -1.08 -15.34 -51.96
C TRP A 120 -2.14 -14.72 -52.88
N ASN A 121 -1.82 -14.43 -54.14
CA ASN A 121 -2.70 -13.75 -55.12
C ASN A 121 -3.34 -12.45 -54.58
N LEU A 122 -2.59 -11.64 -53.83
CA LEU A 122 -3.08 -10.38 -53.29
C LEU A 122 -3.18 -9.35 -54.41
N SER A 123 -4.19 -8.49 -54.37
CA SER A 123 -4.21 -7.26 -55.16
C SER A 123 -3.07 -6.34 -54.71
N ARG A 124 -2.74 -5.31 -55.50
CA ARG A 124 -1.69 -4.35 -55.11
C ARG A 124 -2.04 -3.63 -53.80
N ASP A 125 -3.32 -3.33 -53.60
CA ASP A 125 -3.80 -2.68 -52.38
C ASP A 125 -3.84 -3.64 -51.20
N GLU A 126 -4.29 -4.89 -51.39
CA GLU A 126 -4.25 -5.92 -50.34
C GLU A 126 -2.80 -6.25 -49.91
N ALA A 127 -1.85 -6.25 -50.86
CA ALA A 127 -0.44 -6.45 -50.55
C ALA A 127 0.15 -5.26 -49.77
N TRP A 128 -0.26 -4.04 -50.09
CA TRP A 128 0.10 -2.85 -49.31
C TRP A 128 -0.47 -2.92 -47.89
N ASP A 129 -1.76 -3.24 -47.77
CA ASP A 129 -2.47 -3.42 -46.51
C ASP A 129 -1.81 -4.50 -45.63
N LEU A 130 -1.36 -5.60 -46.24
CA LEU A 130 -0.59 -6.62 -45.53
C LEU A 130 0.72 -6.06 -44.98
N LEU A 131 1.49 -5.32 -45.78
CA LEU A 131 2.74 -4.70 -45.32
C LEU A 131 2.48 -3.73 -44.16
N VAL A 132 1.46 -2.87 -44.28
CA VAL A 132 1.08 -1.93 -43.22
C VAL A 132 0.68 -2.66 -41.95
N LEU A 133 -0.15 -3.72 -42.05
CA LEU A 133 -0.53 -4.54 -40.89
C LEU A 133 0.69 -5.12 -40.18
N LEU A 134 1.65 -5.67 -40.94
CA LEU A 134 2.86 -6.26 -40.38
C LEU A 134 3.76 -5.20 -39.72
N LEU A 135 3.96 -4.04 -40.35
CA LEU A 135 4.74 -2.94 -39.77
C LEU A 135 4.04 -2.32 -38.55
N ASN A 136 2.71 -2.21 -38.56
CA ASN A 136 1.93 -1.68 -37.45
C ASN A 136 2.14 -2.49 -36.16
N THR A 137 2.44 -3.80 -36.27
CA THR A 137 2.81 -4.60 -35.11
C THR A 137 4.07 -4.08 -34.41
N LEU A 138 5.05 -3.53 -35.13
CA LEU A 138 6.26 -2.94 -34.56
C LEU A 138 5.95 -1.62 -33.85
N ARG A 139 5.08 -0.77 -34.43
CA ARG A 139 4.60 0.45 -33.78
C ARG A 139 3.91 0.14 -32.46
N GLN A 140 2.96 -0.80 -32.47
CA GLN A 140 2.24 -1.23 -31.27
C GLN A 140 3.17 -1.90 -30.22
N GLN A 141 4.33 -2.40 -30.65
CA GLN A 141 5.39 -2.90 -29.77
C GLN A 141 6.36 -1.80 -29.32
N GLY A 142 6.27 -0.58 -29.82
CA GLY A 142 7.12 0.56 -29.45
C GLY A 142 8.46 0.65 -30.21
N ALA A 143 8.67 -0.14 -31.26
CA ALA A 143 9.89 -0.11 -32.08
C ALA A 143 9.85 1.03 -33.12
N VAL A 144 9.78 2.26 -32.63
CA VAL A 144 9.64 3.50 -33.42
C VAL A 144 10.73 4.50 -33.04
N THR A 145 11.05 5.42 -33.94
CA THR A 145 11.78 6.63 -33.59
C THR A 145 10.85 7.58 -32.83
N PHE A 146 11.42 8.47 -32.03
CA PHE A 146 10.65 9.42 -31.22
C PHE A 146 10.95 10.87 -31.63
N PRO A 147 10.03 11.81 -31.37
CA PRO A 147 10.26 13.24 -31.58
C PRO A 147 11.47 13.75 -30.78
N PRO A 148 12.11 14.86 -31.22
CA PRO A 148 13.22 15.46 -30.47
C PRO A 148 12.83 15.76 -29.01
N ASN A 149 13.78 15.57 -28.10
CA ASN A 149 13.65 15.84 -26.66
C ASN A 149 12.60 14.98 -25.92
N VAL A 150 12.04 13.94 -26.54
CA VAL A 150 11.22 12.94 -25.84
C VAL A 150 12.10 11.77 -25.39
N ASP A 151 12.26 11.60 -24.08
CA ASP A 151 13.03 10.48 -23.52
C ASP A 151 12.12 9.29 -23.19
N VAL A 152 12.25 8.21 -23.95
CA VAL A 152 11.50 6.96 -23.72
C VAL A 152 11.91 6.29 -22.42
N ARG A 153 13.09 6.62 -21.86
CA ARG A 153 13.57 6.06 -20.59
C ARG A 153 12.86 6.65 -19.37
N ASP A 154 12.14 7.76 -19.55
CA ASP A 154 11.28 8.33 -18.52
C ASP A 154 10.23 7.29 -18.08
N ARG A 155 10.44 6.79 -16.87
CA ARG A 155 9.61 5.74 -16.26
C ARG A 155 8.19 6.22 -16.00
N ASP A 156 8.00 7.49 -15.69
CA ASP A 156 6.68 8.04 -15.37
C ASP A 156 5.84 8.25 -16.63
N ALA A 157 6.53 8.56 -17.74
CA ALA A 157 5.92 8.76 -19.04
C ALA A 157 5.63 7.45 -19.80
N PHE A 158 6.61 6.56 -19.93
CA PHE A 158 6.52 5.39 -20.82
C PHE A 158 6.51 4.05 -20.08
N GLY A 159 6.58 4.05 -18.74
CA GLY A 159 6.47 2.84 -17.94
C GLY A 159 5.14 2.10 -18.20
N PRO A 160 5.13 0.75 -18.24
CA PRO A 160 6.25 -0.16 -18.01
C PRO A 160 7.19 -0.36 -19.21
N ARG A 161 6.90 0.21 -20.39
CA ARG A 161 7.73 0.08 -21.60
C ARG A 161 8.61 1.33 -21.81
N ASN A 162 9.46 1.61 -20.83
CA ASN A 162 10.36 2.76 -20.82
C ASN A 162 11.78 2.41 -21.31
N VAL A 163 11.87 1.67 -22.42
CA VAL A 163 13.14 1.28 -23.05
C VAL A 163 13.05 1.53 -24.54
N GLU A 164 14.19 1.86 -25.16
CA GLU A 164 14.27 1.92 -26.61
C GLU A 164 14.18 0.51 -27.20
N LEU A 165 13.16 0.27 -28.01
CA LEU A 165 12.97 -0.99 -28.70
C LEU A 165 13.34 -0.85 -30.17
N PHE A 166 13.96 -1.89 -30.70
CA PHE A 166 14.40 -1.97 -32.08
C PHE A 166 13.83 -3.22 -32.75
N VAL A 167 13.98 -3.34 -34.06
CA VAL A 167 13.69 -4.55 -34.80
C VAL A 167 14.93 -5.03 -35.56
N GLY A 168 15.17 -6.33 -35.52
CA GLY A 168 16.16 -7.05 -36.32
C GLY A 168 15.52 -8.27 -36.96
N GLU A 169 16.26 -8.98 -37.82
CA GLU A 169 15.76 -10.23 -38.43
C GLU A 169 15.41 -11.26 -37.34
N VAL A 170 16.32 -11.40 -36.38
CA VAL A 170 16.22 -12.29 -35.22
C VAL A 170 16.15 -11.45 -33.94
N ALA A 171 15.37 -11.92 -32.96
CA ALA A 171 15.23 -11.25 -31.66
C ALA A 171 16.54 -11.27 -30.86
N ASP A 172 16.78 -10.20 -30.09
CA ASP A 172 17.81 -10.11 -29.05
C ASP A 172 17.22 -9.34 -27.85
N GLU A 173 16.61 -10.10 -26.94
CA GLU A 173 15.89 -9.56 -25.78
C GLU A 173 16.80 -8.77 -24.84
N LYS A 174 18.07 -9.16 -24.72
CA LYS A 174 19.04 -8.52 -23.82
C LYS A 174 19.30 -7.07 -24.21
N HIS A 175 19.22 -6.76 -25.51
CA HIS A 175 19.49 -5.43 -26.05
C HIS A 175 18.23 -4.74 -26.59
N GLY A 176 17.03 -5.24 -26.25
CA GLY A 176 15.76 -4.62 -26.65
C GLY A 176 15.42 -4.75 -28.13
N VAL A 177 15.91 -5.79 -28.82
CA VAL A 177 15.69 -6.00 -30.25
C VAL A 177 14.59 -7.05 -30.46
N LEU A 178 13.48 -6.63 -31.04
CA LEU A 178 12.40 -7.50 -31.46
C LEU A 178 12.80 -8.27 -32.71
N GLY A 179 12.47 -9.56 -32.76
CA GLY A 179 12.66 -10.37 -33.95
C GLY A 179 11.52 -10.16 -34.95
N TRP A 180 11.85 -9.75 -36.17
CA TRP A 180 10.92 -9.83 -37.29
C TRP A 180 10.47 -11.27 -37.50
N MET A 181 11.45 -12.19 -37.50
CA MET A 181 11.28 -13.64 -37.49
C MET A 181 11.24 -14.17 -36.04
N PRO A 182 10.36 -15.14 -35.72
CA PRO A 182 10.37 -15.80 -34.42
C PRO A 182 11.56 -16.78 -34.30
N ARG A 183 12.28 -16.78 -33.16
CA ARG A 183 13.33 -17.78 -32.87
C ARG A 183 12.75 -19.19 -32.65
N HIS A 184 11.67 -19.27 -31.87
CA HIS A 184 10.92 -20.50 -31.60
C HIS A 184 9.41 -20.21 -31.70
N GLY A 185 8.63 -21.23 -32.09
CA GLY A 185 7.17 -21.12 -32.17
C GLY A 185 6.70 -20.13 -33.24
N SER A 186 5.97 -19.10 -32.81
CA SER A 186 5.32 -18.10 -33.66
C SER A 186 5.40 -16.70 -33.04
N ASN A 187 5.17 -15.67 -33.85
CA ASN A 187 4.95 -14.30 -33.40
C ASN A 187 3.67 -13.74 -34.08
N ARG A 188 3.25 -12.53 -33.73
CA ARG A 188 2.04 -11.90 -34.28
C ARG A 188 2.00 -11.87 -35.81
N ARG A 189 3.16 -11.61 -36.44
CA ARG A 189 3.30 -11.50 -37.90
C ARG A 189 3.15 -12.86 -38.57
N LEU A 190 3.89 -13.87 -38.10
CA LEU A 190 3.82 -15.23 -38.64
C LEU A 190 2.44 -15.86 -38.41
N ASP A 191 1.88 -15.72 -37.21
CA ASP A 191 0.53 -16.21 -36.88
C ASP A 191 -0.54 -15.65 -37.83
N PHE A 192 -0.52 -14.34 -38.07
CA PHE A 192 -1.46 -13.70 -39.00
C PHE A 192 -1.33 -14.25 -40.43
N LEU A 193 -0.10 -14.36 -40.95
CA LEU A 193 0.16 -14.90 -42.28
C LEU A 193 -0.34 -16.35 -42.43
N VAL A 194 -0.12 -17.19 -41.42
CA VAL A 194 -0.61 -18.58 -41.40
C VAL A 194 -2.14 -18.62 -41.43
N ARG A 195 -2.80 -17.80 -40.60
CA ARG A 195 -4.27 -17.73 -40.55
C ARG A 195 -4.86 -17.18 -41.85
N LEU A 196 -4.19 -16.22 -42.49
CA LEU A 196 -4.57 -15.68 -43.79
C LEU A 196 -4.50 -16.74 -44.90
N LEU A 197 -3.40 -17.49 -45.00
CA LEU A 197 -3.26 -18.59 -45.98
C LEU A 197 -4.29 -19.69 -45.77
N LYS A 198 -4.51 -20.10 -44.52
CA LYS A 198 -5.52 -21.11 -44.18
C LYS A 198 -6.91 -20.68 -44.65
N ARG A 199 -7.27 -19.42 -44.41
CA ARG A 199 -8.60 -18.89 -44.76
C ARG A 199 -8.78 -18.68 -46.25
N ARG A 200 -7.74 -18.21 -46.94
CA ARG A 200 -7.82 -17.88 -48.38
C ARG A 200 -7.67 -19.11 -49.28
N ASN A 201 -6.85 -20.09 -48.88
CA ASN A 201 -6.48 -21.22 -49.72
C ASN A 201 -6.90 -22.59 -49.16
N GLY A 202 -7.49 -22.67 -47.96
CA GLY A 202 -7.81 -23.96 -47.32
C GLY A 202 -6.57 -24.81 -47.00
N MET A 203 -5.42 -24.17 -46.84
CA MET A 203 -4.11 -24.82 -46.79
C MET A 203 -3.88 -25.55 -45.45
N ALA A 204 -3.22 -26.71 -45.49
CA ALA A 204 -2.83 -27.45 -44.28
C ALA A 204 -1.86 -26.63 -43.40
N SER A 205 -1.91 -26.83 -42.08
CA SER A 205 -1.16 -26.01 -41.10
C SER A 205 0.35 -25.97 -41.34
N GLU A 206 0.98 -27.11 -41.59
CA GLU A 206 2.43 -27.20 -41.79
C GLU A 206 2.87 -26.47 -43.06
N GLN A 207 2.15 -26.68 -44.16
CA GLN A 207 2.43 -26.02 -45.44
C GLN A 207 2.23 -24.50 -45.34
N ALA A 208 1.15 -24.05 -44.69
CA ALA A 208 0.89 -22.64 -44.46
C ALA A 208 1.99 -21.99 -43.61
N GLN A 209 2.50 -22.70 -42.60
CA GLN A 209 3.56 -22.21 -41.73
C GLN A 209 4.89 -22.05 -42.47
N GLU A 210 5.24 -22.99 -43.34
CA GLU A 210 6.46 -22.92 -44.15
C GLU A 210 6.42 -21.73 -45.13
N ILE A 211 5.34 -21.62 -45.91
CA ILE A 211 5.15 -20.53 -46.87
C ILE A 211 5.10 -19.17 -46.14
N ALA A 212 4.41 -19.10 -45.01
CA ALA A 212 4.34 -17.87 -44.22
C ALA A 212 5.72 -17.46 -43.68
N ARG A 213 6.57 -18.40 -43.23
CA ARG A 213 7.95 -18.09 -42.81
C ARG A 213 8.79 -17.57 -43.96
N GLN A 214 8.78 -18.25 -45.10
CA GLN A 214 9.51 -17.81 -46.29
C GLN A 214 9.05 -16.43 -46.76
N THR A 215 7.74 -16.19 -46.75
CA THR A 215 7.17 -14.88 -47.10
C THR A 215 7.59 -13.80 -46.12
N LEU A 216 7.55 -14.09 -44.82
CA LEU A 216 7.95 -13.13 -43.79
C LEU A 216 9.43 -12.76 -43.91
N GLN A 217 10.29 -13.73 -44.20
CA GLN A 217 11.71 -13.50 -44.47
C GLN A 217 11.92 -12.69 -45.76
N GLY A 218 11.23 -13.05 -46.85
CA GLY A 218 11.31 -12.31 -48.10
C GLY A 218 10.85 -10.85 -47.97
N ILE A 219 9.80 -10.59 -47.20
CA ILE A 219 9.37 -9.23 -46.86
C ILE A 219 10.47 -8.50 -46.07
N TRP A 220 11.11 -9.15 -45.10
CA TRP A 220 12.21 -8.53 -44.36
C TRP A 220 13.36 -8.12 -45.29
N THR A 221 13.81 -9.01 -46.17
CA THR A 221 14.86 -8.70 -47.15
C THR A 221 14.46 -7.53 -48.03
N TYR A 222 13.23 -7.53 -48.54
CA TYR A 222 12.70 -6.44 -49.36
C TYR A 222 12.64 -5.09 -48.63
N LEU A 223 12.24 -5.08 -47.35
CA LEU A 223 12.18 -3.86 -46.54
C LEU A 223 13.56 -3.34 -46.13
N THR A 224 14.54 -4.23 -46.00
CA THR A 224 15.84 -3.90 -45.40
C THR A 224 17.00 -3.84 -46.39
N ASP A 225 16.76 -4.17 -47.66
CA ASP A 225 17.72 -4.03 -48.76
C ASP A 225 18.30 -2.59 -48.81
N PRO A 226 19.61 -2.41 -49.03
CA PRO A 226 20.22 -1.08 -49.08
C PRO A 226 19.62 -0.13 -50.13
N GLY A 227 19.07 -0.67 -51.23
CA GLY A 227 18.37 0.07 -52.27
C GLY A 227 16.86 0.19 -52.04
N SER A 228 16.34 -0.33 -50.92
CA SER A 228 14.92 -0.33 -50.63
C SER A 228 14.35 1.08 -50.53
N ARG A 229 13.16 1.26 -51.10
CA ARG A 229 12.38 2.50 -50.97
C ARG A 229 11.86 2.72 -49.54
N TRP A 230 11.99 1.73 -48.66
CA TRP A 230 11.56 1.77 -47.27
C TRP A 230 12.62 2.30 -46.29
N ARG A 231 13.82 2.64 -46.77
CA ARG A 231 14.95 3.09 -45.93
C ARG A 231 14.62 4.28 -45.01
N ASP A 232 13.72 5.17 -45.45
CA ASP A 232 13.33 6.36 -44.68
C ASP A 232 12.23 6.02 -43.65
N HIS A 233 11.36 5.05 -43.98
CA HIS A 233 10.30 4.53 -43.12
C HIS A 233 10.83 3.59 -42.05
N LEU A 234 11.86 2.81 -42.36
CA LEU A 234 12.51 1.85 -41.49
C LEU A 234 14.00 2.20 -41.36
N VAL A 235 14.27 3.10 -40.43
CA VAL A 235 15.59 3.73 -40.25
C VAL A 235 16.56 2.72 -39.66
N ALA A 236 17.73 2.59 -40.29
CA ALA A 236 18.82 1.74 -39.82
C ALA A 236 19.74 2.50 -38.86
N GLU A 237 20.06 1.87 -37.73
CA GLU A 237 20.88 2.44 -36.66
C GLU A 237 21.97 1.44 -36.23
N PRO A 238 23.26 1.84 -36.27
CA PRO A 238 24.34 1.00 -35.77
C PRO A 238 24.31 0.94 -34.25
N ARG A 239 24.42 -0.26 -33.69
CA ARG A 239 24.40 -0.53 -32.25
C ARG A 239 25.62 -1.37 -31.84
N PRO A 240 26.39 -0.94 -30.83
CA PRO A 240 27.44 -1.77 -30.25
C PRO A 240 26.83 -3.10 -29.80
N GLN A 241 27.41 -4.24 -30.22
CA GLN A 241 27.01 -5.62 -29.88
C GLN A 241 25.84 -6.24 -30.68
N VAL A 242 24.97 -5.44 -31.30
CA VAL A 242 23.83 -5.95 -32.11
C VAL A 242 24.11 -5.86 -33.62
N GLY A 243 24.95 -4.90 -34.05
CA GLY A 243 25.13 -4.59 -35.46
C GLY A 243 24.12 -3.55 -35.93
N ILE A 244 23.42 -3.80 -37.03
CA ILE A 244 22.41 -2.87 -37.57
C ILE A 244 21.03 -3.25 -37.05
N ALA A 245 20.47 -2.42 -36.17
CA ALA A 245 19.08 -2.52 -35.73
C ALA A 245 18.24 -1.46 -36.44
N ARG A 246 16.92 -1.64 -36.52
CA ARG A 246 16.03 -0.71 -37.23
C ARG A 246 14.86 -0.23 -36.37
N ARG A 247 14.30 0.93 -36.70
CA ARG A 247 13.09 1.48 -36.06
C ARG A 247 12.16 2.10 -37.10
N LEU A 248 10.86 2.03 -36.85
CA LEU A 248 9.88 2.71 -37.70
C LEU A 248 9.91 4.21 -37.46
N ASN A 249 9.95 4.99 -38.52
CA ASN A 249 10.02 6.43 -38.42
C ASN A 249 8.62 7.04 -38.17
N TYR A 250 8.43 7.70 -37.03
CA TYR A 250 7.14 8.30 -36.67
C TYR A 250 6.67 9.37 -37.68
N ARG A 251 7.61 9.98 -38.43
CA ARG A 251 7.33 11.06 -39.39
C ARG A 251 6.53 10.63 -40.63
N PHE A 252 6.34 9.33 -40.84
CA PHE A 252 5.58 8.81 -41.98
C PHE A 252 4.19 8.30 -41.58
N TRP A 253 3.67 8.71 -40.43
CA TRP A 253 2.34 8.34 -39.96
C TRP A 253 1.41 9.55 -39.89
N GLU A 254 0.33 9.48 -40.64
CA GLU A 254 -0.77 10.45 -40.60
C GLU A 254 -1.79 10.05 -39.53
N TRP A 255 -2.30 11.04 -38.81
CA TRP A 255 -3.30 10.90 -37.76
C TRP A 255 -4.66 11.23 -38.36
N VAL A 256 -5.42 10.19 -38.73
CA VAL A 256 -6.65 10.36 -39.52
C VAL A 256 -7.88 10.22 -38.62
N PRO A 257 -8.69 11.28 -38.44
CA PRO A 257 -9.95 11.19 -37.72
C PRO A 257 -10.93 10.32 -38.53
N VAL A 258 -11.38 9.22 -37.93
CA VAL A 258 -12.05 8.13 -38.66
C VAL A 258 -13.42 8.56 -39.20
N THR A 259 -14.20 9.26 -38.37
CA THR A 259 -15.58 9.67 -38.71
C THR A 259 -15.57 10.72 -39.81
N GLU A 260 -14.73 11.75 -39.66
CA GLU A 260 -14.61 12.89 -40.56
C GLU A 260 -14.02 12.50 -41.91
N ALA A 261 -13.11 11.53 -41.93
CA ALA A 261 -12.52 10.99 -43.15
C ALA A 261 -13.38 9.89 -43.81
N GLY A 262 -14.49 9.48 -43.20
CA GLY A 262 -15.37 8.42 -43.72
C GLY A 262 -14.68 7.05 -43.85
N LEU A 263 -13.72 6.74 -42.98
CA LEU A 263 -12.95 5.50 -43.06
C LEU A 263 -13.75 4.30 -42.54
N PRO A 264 -13.65 3.12 -43.19
CA PRO A 264 -14.26 1.92 -42.68
C PRO A 264 -13.57 1.45 -41.40
N VAL A 265 -14.36 1.04 -40.42
CA VAL A 265 -13.89 0.42 -39.18
C VAL A 265 -14.35 -1.02 -39.15
N TYR A 266 -13.47 -1.94 -38.78
CA TYR A 266 -13.79 -3.34 -38.59
C TYR A 266 -13.57 -3.72 -37.12
N ARG A 267 -14.46 -4.52 -36.56
CA ARG A 267 -14.35 -5.05 -35.20
C ARG A 267 -14.40 -6.57 -35.25
N CYS A 268 -13.55 -7.22 -34.46
CA CYS A 268 -13.58 -8.66 -34.35
C CYS A 268 -14.76 -9.14 -33.48
N ASP A 269 -15.53 -10.10 -33.96
CA ASP A 269 -16.64 -10.76 -33.25
C ASP A 269 -16.22 -11.48 -31.95
N ARG A 270 -14.97 -11.93 -31.84
CA ARG A 270 -14.45 -12.73 -30.71
C ARG A 270 -13.63 -11.92 -29.71
N CYS A 271 -12.62 -11.18 -30.18
CA CYS A 271 -11.72 -10.44 -29.29
C CYS A 271 -12.12 -8.98 -29.09
N PHE A 272 -13.12 -8.50 -29.86
CA PHE A 272 -13.64 -7.13 -29.88
C PHE A 272 -12.64 -6.03 -30.20
N ASN A 273 -11.41 -6.38 -30.60
CA ASN A 273 -10.44 -5.39 -31.03
C ASN A 273 -10.81 -4.83 -32.41
N VAL A 274 -10.47 -3.56 -32.60
CA VAL A 274 -10.68 -2.83 -33.85
C VAL A 274 -9.54 -3.08 -34.83
N SER A 275 -9.84 -3.04 -36.12
CA SER A 275 -8.90 -3.01 -37.24
C SER A 275 -9.42 -2.04 -38.29
N TYR A 276 -8.51 -1.34 -38.96
CA TYR A 276 -8.83 -0.45 -40.09
C TYR A 276 -8.55 -1.11 -41.45
N ILE A 277 -7.89 -2.27 -41.41
CA ILE A 277 -7.58 -3.09 -42.57
C ILE A 277 -8.29 -4.43 -42.39
N ASN A 278 -8.99 -4.87 -43.43
CA ASN A 278 -9.64 -6.17 -43.47
C ASN A 278 -9.08 -6.99 -44.64
N LEU A 279 -8.34 -8.06 -44.32
CA LEU A 279 -7.88 -9.05 -45.28
C LEU A 279 -8.60 -10.38 -45.03
N ASN A 280 -9.56 -10.72 -45.91
CA ASN A 280 -10.35 -11.96 -45.85
C ASN A 280 -11.03 -12.23 -44.49
N ASP A 281 -11.46 -11.17 -43.80
CA ASP A 281 -12.09 -11.19 -42.47
C ASP A 281 -11.23 -11.83 -41.37
N VAL A 282 -9.90 -11.81 -41.52
CA VAL A 282 -8.95 -12.38 -40.55
C VAL A 282 -8.56 -11.32 -39.51
N CYS A 283 -8.74 -11.65 -38.22
CA CYS A 283 -8.33 -10.76 -37.13
C CYS A 283 -6.80 -10.61 -37.04
N PRO A 284 -6.22 -9.39 -37.00
CA PRO A 284 -4.76 -9.19 -36.95
C PRO A 284 -4.14 -9.40 -35.57
N PHE A 285 -4.94 -9.74 -34.54
CA PHE A 285 -4.44 -9.98 -33.18
C PHE A 285 -3.97 -11.43 -33.02
N TYR A 286 -2.89 -11.61 -32.27
CA TYR A 286 -2.21 -12.89 -32.10
C TYR A 286 -3.15 -13.96 -31.52
N GLY A 287 -3.24 -15.12 -32.18
CA GLY A 287 -4.00 -16.27 -31.69
C GLY A 287 -5.53 -16.11 -31.70
N CYS A 288 -6.07 -15.05 -32.31
CA CYS A 288 -7.52 -14.88 -32.46
C CYS A 288 -7.99 -15.51 -33.78
N ASP A 289 -8.99 -16.39 -33.72
CA ASP A 289 -9.66 -17.04 -34.86
C ASP A 289 -11.02 -16.39 -35.20
N GLY A 290 -11.37 -15.30 -34.54
CA GLY A 290 -12.58 -14.52 -34.84
C GLY A 290 -12.53 -13.83 -36.20
N LYS A 291 -13.70 -13.34 -36.64
CA LYS A 291 -13.92 -12.67 -37.92
C LYS A 291 -14.00 -11.16 -37.74
N LEU A 292 -13.47 -10.42 -38.70
CA LEU A 292 -13.65 -8.97 -38.77
C LEU A 292 -15.00 -8.65 -39.42
N GLU A 293 -15.79 -7.83 -38.75
CA GLU A 293 -17.07 -7.33 -39.25
C GLU A 293 -17.02 -5.81 -39.31
N ARG A 294 -17.60 -5.22 -40.36
CA ARG A 294 -17.66 -3.77 -40.49
C ARG A 294 -18.60 -3.20 -39.43
N VAL A 295 -18.16 -2.13 -38.77
CA VAL A 295 -18.93 -1.42 -37.76
C VAL A 295 -18.96 0.06 -38.11
N ASP A 296 -20.14 0.60 -38.37
CA ASP A 296 -20.31 2.01 -38.65
C ASP A 296 -20.24 2.86 -37.35
N ALA A 297 -20.03 4.17 -37.51
CA ALA A 297 -19.82 5.09 -36.38
C ALA A 297 -21.02 5.17 -35.42
N ASP A 298 -22.24 4.97 -35.93
CA ASP A 298 -23.51 5.03 -35.20
C ASP A 298 -24.00 3.63 -34.77
N SER A 299 -23.16 2.61 -34.89
CA SER A 299 -23.52 1.25 -34.48
C SER A 299 -23.79 1.17 -32.96
N THR A 300 -24.79 0.36 -32.57
CA THR A 300 -25.05 -0.05 -31.18
C THR A 300 -23.82 -0.66 -30.49
N ALA A 301 -22.86 -1.15 -31.27
CA ALA A 301 -21.56 -1.61 -30.81
C ALA A 301 -20.78 -0.55 -30.00
N TRP A 302 -21.09 0.74 -30.18
CA TRP A 302 -20.43 1.88 -29.55
C TRP A 302 -21.27 2.57 -28.45
N GLU A 303 -22.60 2.40 -28.43
CA GLU A 303 -23.53 3.18 -27.59
C GLU A 303 -23.15 3.21 -26.11
N ASN A 304 -22.69 2.08 -25.56
CA ASN A 304 -22.35 1.94 -24.14
C ASN A 304 -20.86 2.09 -23.84
N ASN A 305 -20.04 2.57 -24.80
CA ASN A 305 -18.61 2.73 -24.58
C ASN A 305 -18.29 4.04 -23.86
N HIS A 306 -18.07 3.94 -22.54
CA HIS A 306 -17.75 5.06 -21.67
C HIS A 306 -16.59 5.95 -22.17
N TYR A 307 -15.44 5.35 -22.53
CA TYR A 307 -14.26 6.11 -22.96
C TYR A 307 -14.49 6.80 -24.30
N ARG A 308 -15.14 6.12 -25.25
CA ARG A 308 -15.46 6.71 -26.55
C ARG A 308 -16.36 7.94 -26.38
N HIS A 309 -17.39 7.82 -25.54
CA HIS A 309 -18.26 8.94 -25.21
C HIS A 309 -17.45 10.11 -24.61
N LEU A 310 -16.65 9.85 -23.56
CA LEU A 310 -15.84 10.89 -22.93
C LEU A 310 -14.89 11.60 -23.90
N TYR A 311 -14.20 10.87 -24.78
CA TYR A 311 -13.27 11.49 -25.74
C TYR A 311 -13.98 12.37 -26.78
N GLN A 312 -15.29 12.20 -26.98
CA GLN A 312 -16.09 12.99 -27.91
C GLN A 312 -16.81 14.16 -27.21
N THR A 313 -17.26 13.99 -25.97
CA THR A 313 -18.16 14.94 -25.29
C THR A 313 -17.53 15.69 -24.13
N LEU A 314 -16.40 15.21 -23.57
CA LEU A 314 -15.77 15.84 -22.41
C LEU A 314 -15.35 17.28 -22.72
N GLU A 315 -15.75 18.20 -21.84
CA GLU A 315 -15.24 19.56 -21.86
C GLU A 315 -13.82 19.60 -21.28
N PRO A 316 -12.86 20.27 -21.96
CA PRO A 316 -11.47 20.23 -21.57
C PRO A 316 -11.15 21.14 -20.38
N ILE A 317 -11.65 20.78 -19.20
CA ILE A 317 -11.40 21.48 -17.93
C ILE A 317 -10.27 20.77 -17.20
N SER A 318 -9.32 21.49 -16.61
CA SER A 318 -8.24 20.90 -15.81
C SER A 318 -8.77 20.35 -14.48
N VAL A 319 -8.29 19.18 -14.06
CA VAL A 319 -8.51 18.65 -12.71
C VAL A 319 -7.18 18.65 -11.99
N THR A 320 -7.14 19.33 -10.86
CA THR A 320 -6.02 19.34 -9.92
C THR A 320 -6.49 18.71 -8.64
N ALA A 321 -5.89 17.57 -8.29
CA ALA A 321 -6.27 16.79 -7.14
C ALA A 321 -5.15 16.74 -6.10
N GLU A 322 -5.50 16.88 -4.82
CA GLU A 322 -4.58 16.73 -3.69
C GLU A 322 -5.17 15.83 -2.61
N GLU A 323 -4.31 15.18 -1.84
CA GLU A 323 -4.74 14.44 -0.65
C GLU A 323 -4.89 15.38 0.54
N HIS A 324 -5.78 15.05 1.46
CA HIS A 324 -5.91 15.72 2.75
C HIS A 324 -6.03 14.66 3.85
N THR A 325 -4.88 14.21 4.34
CA THR A 325 -4.76 13.17 5.37
C THR A 325 -3.89 13.68 6.53
N ALA A 326 -3.88 12.96 7.65
CA ALA A 326 -2.99 13.25 8.79
C ALA A 326 -1.49 13.03 8.49
N GLN A 327 -1.12 12.75 7.24
CA GLN A 327 0.27 12.57 6.82
C GLN A 327 0.94 13.87 6.39
N TRP A 328 0.17 14.93 6.17
CA TRP A 328 0.73 16.26 5.97
C TRP A 328 1.19 16.86 7.29
N LYS A 329 2.29 17.61 7.26
CA LYS A 329 2.58 18.55 8.33
C LYS A 329 1.47 19.61 8.41
N PRO A 330 1.14 20.13 9.60
CA PRO A 330 0.03 21.06 9.79
C PRO A 330 0.06 22.27 8.83
N ASP A 331 1.23 22.87 8.61
CA ASP A 331 1.40 24.02 7.72
C ASP A 331 1.06 23.70 6.25
N GLU A 332 1.45 22.51 5.78
CA GLU A 332 1.17 22.07 4.40
C GLU A 332 -0.30 21.69 4.23
N ALA A 333 -0.91 21.06 5.25
CA ALA A 333 -2.35 20.79 5.26
C ALA A 333 -3.16 22.08 5.12
N GLY A 334 -2.79 23.14 5.87
CA GLY A 334 -3.39 24.47 5.75
C GLY A 334 -3.24 25.07 4.35
N ARG A 335 -2.04 24.98 3.74
CA ARG A 335 -1.81 25.46 2.36
C ARG A 335 -2.67 24.73 1.32
N VAL A 336 -2.82 23.40 1.46
CA VAL A 336 -3.68 22.60 0.59
C VAL A 336 -5.14 23.02 0.74
N GLN A 337 -5.60 23.24 1.98
CA GLN A 337 -6.95 23.73 2.25
C GLN A 337 -7.20 25.12 1.62
N ASP A 338 -6.28 26.07 1.80
CA ASP A 338 -6.39 27.42 1.23
C ASP A 338 -6.46 27.39 -0.30
N ARG A 339 -5.61 26.57 -0.93
CA ARG A 339 -5.62 26.38 -2.40
C ARG A 339 -6.94 25.79 -2.89
N PHE A 340 -7.55 24.88 -2.12
CA PHE A 340 -8.85 24.32 -2.44
C PHE A 340 -9.97 25.35 -2.32
N ILE A 341 -10.00 26.14 -1.25
CA ILE A 341 -10.98 27.22 -1.06
C ILE A 341 -10.90 28.26 -2.18
N ARG A 342 -9.68 28.56 -2.66
CA ARG A 342 -9.44 29.47 -3.80
C ARG A 342 -9.73 28.85 -5.17
N GLY A 343 -10.12 27.58 -5.24
CA GLY A 343 -10.41 26.85 -6.50
C GLY A 343 -9.16 26.46 -7.31
N GLN A 344 -7.96 26.62 -6.76
CA GLN A 344 -6.70 26.18 -7.42
C GLN A 344 -6.51 24.65 -7.33
N ILE A 345 -7.13 24.03 -6.33
CA ILE A 345 -7.37 22.58 -6.27
C ILE A 345 -8.89 22.44 -6.40
N ASN A 346 -9.35 21.58 -7.31
CA ASN A 346 -10.78 21.36 -7.53
C ASN A 346 -11.23 19.94 -7.15
N ALA A 347 -10.30 19.08 -6.72
CA ALA A 347 -10.62 17.80 -6.10
C ALA A 347 -9.74 17.55 -4.86
N LEU A 348 -10.36 17.32 -3.70
CA LEU A 348 -9.65 16.81 -2.52
C LEU A 348 -9.99 15.35 -2.26
N SER A 349 -8.97 14.55 -1.99
CA SER A 349 -9.09 13.17 -1.52
C SER A 349 -8.75 13.08 -0.04
N CYS A 350 -9.75 12.83 0.79
CA CYS A 350 -9.71 13.03 2.23
C CYS A 350 -9.89 11.72 2.98
N SER A 351 -9.22 11.60 4.12
CA SER A 351 -9.55 10.59 5.14
C SER A 351 -10.62 11.07 6.11
N THR A 352 -10.91 10.28 7.16
CA THR A 352 -11.81 10.64 8.28
C THR A 352 -11.43 11.96 8.97
N THR A 353 -10.18 12.39 8.84
CA THR A 353 -9.68 13.69 9.33
C THR A 353 -10.46 14.90 8.82
N PHE A 354 -11.15 14.76 7.69
CA PHE A 354 -11.94 15.83 7.07
C PHE A 354 -13.44 15.75 7.40
N GLU A 355 -13.86 14.77 8.22
CA GLU A 355 -15.23 14.65 8.71
C GLU A 355 -15.56 15.66 9.79
N LEU A 356 -14.58 16.03 10.63
CA LEU A 356 -14.73 16.87 11.80
C LEU A 356 -14.06 18.23 11.61
N GLY A 357 -14.75 19.32 11.96
CA GLY A 357 -14.14 20.61 12.32
C GLY A 357 -13.56 21.51 11.23
N VAL A 358 -13.36 21.05 9.99
CA VAL A 358 -12.81 21.91 8.92
C VAL A 358 -13.93 22.66 8.19
N ASP A 359 -13.86 23.99 8.15
CA ASP A 359 -14.71 24.82 7.27
C ASP A 359 -14.00 25.03 5.94
N VAL A 360 -14.57 24.45 4.88
CA VAL A 360 -14.05 24.51 3.51
C VAL A 360 -15.00 25.22 2.56
N GLY A 361 -15.99 25.93 3.10
CA GLY A 361 -17.07 26.51 2.32
C GLY A 361 -17.99 25.43 1.74
N ASP A 362 -18.63 25.75 0.63
CA ASP A 362 -19.76 24.99 0.12
C ASP A 362 -19.33 24.02 -1.00
N LEU A 363 -19.28 22.72 -0.69
CA LEU A 363 -19.02 21.71 -1.72
C LEU A 363 -20.28 21.47 -2.56
N GLN A 364 -20.09 21.31 -3.87
CA GLN A 364 -21.15 20.90 -4.78
C GLN A 364 -21.35 19.37 -4.77
N ALA A 365 -20.25 18.62 -4.65
CA ALA A 365 -20.26 17.17 -4.73
C ALA A 365 -19.38 16.50 -3.67
N VAL A 366 -19.89 15.41 -3.09
CA VAL A 366 -19.16 14.51 -2.20
C VAL A 366 -19.20 13.10 -2.78
N LEU A 367 -18.02 12.54 -3.02
CA LEU A 367 -17.85 11.17 -3.48
C LEU A 367 -17.26 10.33 -2.34
N MET A 368 -17.86 9.19 -2.02
CA MET A 368 -17.37 8.23 -1.03
C MET A 368 -16.87 6.97 -1.73
N ARG A 369 -15.61 6.59 -1.51
CA ARG A 369 -14.96 5.44 -2.19
C ARG A 369 -15.31 4.07 -1.60
N ASN A 370 -15.94 4.07 -0.43
CA ASN A 370 -16.47 2.92 0.26
C ASN A 370 -17.70 3.37 1.05
N VAL A 371 -18.52 2.42 1.47
CA VAL A 371 -19.61 2.72 2.39
C VAL A 371 -19.01 3.17 3.74
N PRO A 372 -19.35 4.36 4.28
CA PRO A 372 -18.88 4.81 5.58
C PRO A 372 -19.21 3.80 6.70
N PRO A 373 -18.38 3.65 7.75
CA PRO A 373 -18.56 2.61 8.77
C PRO A 373 -19.85 2.73 9.57
N THR A 374 -20.32 3.97 9.78
CA THR A 374 -21.55 4.24 10.51
C THR A 374 -22.41 5.29 9.81
N THR A 375 -23.69 5.31 10.18
CA THR A 375 -24.65 6.36 9.79
C THR A 375 -24.16 7.76 10.15
N ALA A 376 -23.52 7.94 11.31
CA ALA A 376 -22.99 9.23 11.73
C ALA A 376 -21.88 9.71 10.78
N ASN A 377 -20.94 8.83 10.41
CA ASN A 377 -19.90 9.16 9.42
C ASN A 377 -20.51 9.52 8.07
N TYR A 378 -21.53 8.77 7.63
CA TYR A 378 -22.23 9.07 6.37
C TYR A 378 -22.84 10.47 6.39
N ILE A 379 -23.61 10.82 7.42
CA ILE A 379 -24.27 12.13 7.52
C ILE A 379 -23.24 13.26 7.62
N GLN A 380 -22.17 13.08 8.40
CA GLN A 380 -21.10 14.08 8.51
C GLN A 380 -20.39 14.32 7.17
N ARG A 381 -20.11 13.27 6.39
CA ARG A 381 -19.48 13.37 5.06
C ARG A 381 -20.45 13.96 4.03
N ALA A 382 -21.66 13.44 3.95
CA ALA A 382 -22.68 13.88 3.00
C ALA A 382 -23.11 15.33 3.25
N GLY A 383 -23.24 15.74 4.51
CA GLY A 383 -23.57 17.10 4.92
C GLY A 383 -22.48 18.15 4.64
N ARG A 384 -21.35 17.76 4.05
CA ARG A 384 -20.37 18.70 3.50
C ARG A 384 -20.79 19.28 2.15
N ALA A 385 -21.67 18.61 1.41
CA ALA A 385 -22.23 19.13 0.17
C ALA A 385 -23.55 19.90 0.41
N GLY A 386 -23.85 20.88 -0.46
CA GLY A 386 -25.18 21.49 -0.53
C GLY A 386 -25.51 22.51 0.56
N ARG A 387 -24.53 23.27 1.02
CA ARG A 387 -24.73 24.33 2.03
C ARG A 387 -25.31 25.63 1.45
N ARG A 388 -25.28 25.83 0.12
CA ARG A 388 -25.94 26.96 -0.54
C ARG A 388 -27.36 26.63 -0.97
N THR A 389 -28.24 27.62 -0.90
CA THR A 389 -29.64 27.52 -1.33
C THR A 389 -29.82 27.41 -2.86
N ASP A 390 -28.77 27.67 -3.65
CA ASP A 390 -28.80 27.74 -5.12
C ASP A 390 -28.21 26.51 -5.83
N SER A 391 -27.68 25.52 -5.09
CA SER A 391 -27.03 24.33 -5.68
C SER A 391 -27.54 23.03 -5.09
N VAL A 392 -27.79 22.05 -5.96
CA VAL A 392 -28.19 20.69 -5.54
C VAL A 392 -26.94 19.93 -5.10
N ALA A 393 -26.97 19.43 -3.86
CA ALA A 393 -25.91 18.57 -3.33
C ALA A 393 -25.87 17.25 -4.11
N PHE A 394 -24.72 16.88 -4.68
CA PHE A 394 -24.53 15.56 -5.27
C PHE A 394 -23.70 14.67 -4.34
N VAL A 395 -24.28 13.58 -3.87
CA VAL A 395 -23.59 12.62 -2.99
C VAL A 395 -23.60 11.24 -3.65
N LEU A 396 -22.41 10.68 -3.90
CA LEU A 396 -22.26 9.35 -4.50
C LEU A 396 -21.45 8.43 -3.58
N THR A 397 -22.03 7.30 -3.21
CA THR A 397 -21.33 6.25 -2.44
C THR A 397 -21.02 5.06 -3.34
N TYR A 398 -19.73 4.72 -3.43
CA TYR A 398 -19.26 3.52 -4.12
C TYR A 398 -19.15 2.35 -3.15
N ALA A 399 -20.02 1.34 -3.28
CA ALA A 399 -19.96 0.13 -2.47
C ALA A 399 -18.93 -0.87 -3.05
N GLN A 400 -17.96 -1.28 -2.23
CA GLN A 400 -17.01 -2.32 -2.60
C GLN A 400 -17.60 -3.72 -2.36
N ARG A 401 -16.90 -4.77 -2.81
CA ARG A 401 -17.31 -6.16 -2.56
C ARG A 401 -16.96 -6.65 -1.14
N ARG A 402 -17.08 -5.77 -0.15
CA ARG A 402 -16.85 -6.08 1.27
C ARG A 402 -18.18 -6.46 1.93
N PRO A 403 -18.21 -7.35 2.93
CA PRO A 403 -19.46 -7.75 3.59
C PRO A 403 -20.28 -6.56 4.11
N HIS A 404 -19.62 -5.59 4.76
CA HIS A 404 -20.23 -4.35 5.22
C HIS A 404 -20.86 -3.54 4.05
N ASP A 405 -20.07 -3.22 3.03
CA ASP A 405 -20.52 -2.45 1.87
C ASP A 405 -21.68 -3.12 1.12
N LEU A 406 -21.66 -4.45 0.94
CA LEU A 406 -22.72 -5.20 0.29
C LEU A 406 -24.03 -5.19 1.11
N THR A 407 -23.92 -5.24 2.44
CA THR A 407 -25.08 -5.18 3.34
C THR A 407 -25.80 -3.84 3.19
N HIS A 408 -25.06 -2.74 3.15
CA HIS A 408 -25.61 -1.40 2.95
C HIS A 408 -25.98 -1.11 1.50
N PHE A 409 -25.35 -1.75 0.51
CA PHE A 409 -25.77 -1.65 -0.89
C PHE A 409 -27.16 -2.25 -1.11
N ASN A 410 -27.45 -3.39 -0.46
CA ASN A 410 -28.77 -4.03 -0.52
C ASN A 410 -29.86 -3.29 0.27
N ARG A 411 -29.47 -2.49 1.28
CA ARG A 411 -30.38 -1.75 2.18
C ARG A 411 -29.83 -0.34 2.48
N PRO A 412 -29.77 0.55 1.49
CA PRO A 412 -29.15 1.87 1.64
C PRO A 412 -29.86 2.76 2.65
N GLU A 413 -31.17 2.57 2.86
CA GLU A 413 -32.00 3.32 3.80
C GLU A 413 -31.48 3.24 5.25
N LYS A 414 -30.85 2.13 5.63
CA LYS A 414 -30.24 1.97 6.97
C LYS A 414 -29.13 2.97 7.24
N LEU A 415 -28.44 3.45 6.20
CA LEU A 415 -27.33 4.38 6.32
C LEU A 415 -27.77 5.83 6.09
N VAL A 416 -28.69 6.05 5.15
CA VAL A 416 -29.17 7.40 4.80
C VAL A 416 -30.17 7.94 5.82
N ALA A 417 -31.12 7.10 6.26
CA ALA A 417 -32.14 7.43 7.25
C ALA A 417 -31.92 6.66 8.57
N GLY A 418 -30.70 6.16 8.79
CA GLY A 418 -30.33 5.42 9.98
C GLY A 418 -30.46 6.24 11.26
N ARG A 419 -30.61 5.54 12.40
CA ARG A 419 -30.59 6.18 13.71
C ARG A 419 -29.14 6.39 14.15
N ILE A 420 -28.80 7.61 14.54
CA ILE A 420 -27.56 7.91 15.26
C ILE A 420 -27.86 7.66 16.75
N LEU A 421 -27.15 6.72 17.35
CA LEU A 421 -27.19 6.54 18.80
C LEU A 421 -26.29 7.61 19.46
N PRO A 422 -26.74 8.26 20.54
CA PRO A 422 -25.86 9.16 21.29
C PRO A 422 -24.69 8.36 21.87
N PRO A 423 -23.46 8.91 21.86
CA PRO A 423 -22.31 8.23 22.46
C PRO A 423 -22.55 8.03 23.96
N ALA A 424 -22.30 6.81 24.43
CA ALA A 424 -22.32 6.52 25.86
C ALA A 424 -20.97 6.88 26.47
N VAL A 425 -20.96 7.77 27.48
CA VAL A 425 -19.75 8.12 28.23
C VAL A 425 -19.87 7.53 29.63
N ALA A 426 -19.04 6.54 29.94
CA ALA A 426 -18.98 5.93 31.26
C ALA A 426 -18.03 6.70 32.18
N VAL A 427 -18.56 7.69 32.91
CA VAL A 427 -17.78 8.51 33.87
C VAL A 427 -17.41 7.75 35.15
N SER A 428 -18.23 6.78 35.57
CA SER A 428 -17.95 5.92 36.73
C SER A 428 -17.18 4.64 36.37
N ASN A 429 -16.43 4.64 35.26
CA ASN A 429 -15.58 3.50 34.93
C ASN A 429 -14.37 3.46 35.87
N GLU A 430 -14.46 2.60 36.90
CA GLU A 430 -13.43 2.39 37.92
C GLU A 430 -12.01 2.26 37.33
N LYS A 431 -11.85 1.59 36.18
CA LYS A 431 -10.54 1.38 35.52
C LYS A 431 -9.91 2.69 35.05
N ILE A 432 -10.71 3.51 34.37
CA ILE A 432 -10.26 4.81 33.85
C ILE A 432 -9.96 5.74 35.03
N VAL A 433 -10.88 5.78 35.99
CA VAL A 433 -10.77 6.60 37.21
C VAL A 433 -9.52 6.23 38.01
N ARG A 434 -9.22 4.95 38.21
CA ARG A 434 -8.02 4.47 38.92
C ARG A 434 -6.72 4.95 38.25
N ARG A 435 -6.64 4.94 36.92
CA ARG A 435 -5.46 5.45 36.20
C ARG A 435 -5.31 6.96 36.33
N HIS A 436 -6.41 7.71 36.29
CA HIS A 436 -6.38 9.15 36.56
C HIS A 436 -5.98 9.46 38.01
N LEU A 437 -6.44 8.63 38.95
CA LEU A 437 -6.03 8.68 40.35
C LEU A 437 -4.51 8.49 40.47
N HIS A 438 -3.94 7.46 39.84
CA HIS A 438 -2.49 7.25 39.79
C HIS A 438 -1.76 8.45 39.18
N SER A 439 -2.29 9.04 38.10
CA SER A 439 -1.69 10.21 37.44
C SER A 439 -1.61 11.42 38.37
N VAL A 440 -2.67 11.72 39.13
CA VAL A 440 -2.67 12.82 40.10
C VAL A 440 -1.69 12.57 41.24
N PHE A 441 -1.67 11.34 41.76
CA PHE A 441 -0.74 10.94 42.81
C PHE A 441 0.72 11.01 42.34
N LEU A 442 1.05 10.39 41.21
CA LEU A 442 2.40 10.37 40.65
C LEU A 442 2.87 11.77 40.23
N ALA A 443 1.97 12.63 39.71
CA ALA A 443 2.32 14.02 39.42
C ALA A 443 2.67 14.81 40.69
N ALA A 444 1.98 14.55 41.81
CA ALA A 444 2.32 15.17 43.09
C ALA A 444 3.63 14.63 43.66
N PHE A 445 3.84 13.31 43.56
CA PHE A 445 5.10 12.66 43.91
C PHE A 445 6.28 13.23 43.10
N PHE A 446 6.16 13.36 41.77
CA PHE A 446 7.25 13.86 40.92
C PHE A 446 7.62 15.31 41.27
N ARG A 447 6.64 16.16 41.61
CA ARG A 447 6.93 17.52 42.12
C ARG A 447 7.66 17.47 43.45
N TRP A 448 7.20 16.64 44.38
CA TRP A 448 7.85 16.47 45.68
C TRP A 448 9.28 15.93 45.56
N ALA A 449 9.51 14.92 44.70
CA ALA A 449 10.84 14.38 44.45
C ALA A 449 11.79 15.43 43.85
N ARG A 450 11.28 16.29 42.96
CA ARG A 450 12.06 17.41 42.43
C ARG A 450 12.35 18.46 43.51
N ASP A 451 11.35 18.87 44.28
CA ASP A 451 11.47 20.00 45.19
C ASP A 451 12.29 19.62 46.44
N GLU A 452 12.03 18.46 47.04
CA GLU A 452 12.67 18.00 48.30
C GLU A 452 13.95 17.17 48.07
N HIS A 453 14.02 16.42 46.98
CA HIS A 453 15.15 15.52 46.69
C HIS A 453 15.98 15.94 45.48
N GLN A 454 15.61 17.01 44.76
CA GLN A 454 16.28 17.46 43.53
C GLN A 454 16.40 16.33 42.49
N ARG A 455 15.38 15.46 42.44
CA ARG A 455 15.30 14.28 41.57
C ARG A 455 14.22 14.48 40.53
N GLU A 456 14.62 14.41 39.26
CA GLU A 456 13.70 14.39 38.12
C GLU A 456 13.85 13.09 37.34
N PHE A 457 12.74 12.55 36.85
CA PHE A 457 12.69 11.26 36.19
C PHE A 457 12.16 11.39 34.76
N GLY A 458 13.07 11.43 33.79
CA GLY A 458 12.73 11.45 32.37
C GLY A 458 12.70 10.07 31.71
N THR A 459 13.33 9.06 32.31
CA THR A 459 13.46 7.72 31.72
C THR A 459 13.19 6.61 32.72
N ALA A 460 12.82 5.43 32.20
CA ALA A 460 12.63 4.23 33.00
C ALA A 460 13.87 3.87 33.82
N GLY A 461 15.07 4.00 33.25
CA GLY A 461 16.32 3.71 33.97
C GLY A 461 16.59 4.68 35.12
N ALA A 462 16.34 5.98 34.93
CA ALA A 462 16.50 6.98 35.99
C ALA A 462 15.52 6.75 37.14
N PHE A 463 14.32 6.31 36.83
CA PHE A 463 13.28 6.04 37.83
C PHE A 463 13.49 4.69 38.55
N PHE A 464 13.69 3.59 37.83
CA PHE A 464 13.70 2.25 38.44
C PHE A 464 15.07 1.79 38.94
N ALA A 465 16.16 2.19 38.28
CA ALA A 465 17.49 1.66 38.57
C ALA A 465 18.58 2.74 38.36
N PRO A 466 18.61 3.83 39.15
CA PRO A 466 19.54 4.93 38.95
C PRO A 466 21.02 4.49 39.04
N GLU A 467 21.86 5.02 38.15
CA GLU A 467 23.30 4.68 38.08
C GLU A 467 24.18 5.51 39.01
N ASP A 468 23.65 6.62 39.53
CA ASP A 468 24.40 7.54 40.39
C ASP A 468 24.43 7.12 41.87
N GLY A 469 23.85 5.95 42.19
CA GLY A 469 23.83 5.39 43.54
C GLY A 469 22.92 6.13 44.52
N GLY A 470 22.17 7.13 44.08
CA GLY A 470 21.13 7.77 44.90
C GLY A 470 19.85 6.94 44.96
N PRO A 471 18.83 7.37 45.74
CA PRO A 471 17.60 6.62 45.91
C PRO A 471 16.85 6.50 44.58
N SER A 472 16.25 5.33 44.35
CA SER A 472 15.40 5.09 43.18
C SER A 472 14.06 5.79 43.33
N GLY A 473 13.37 5.95 42.21
CA GLY A 473 11.98 6.41 42.19
C GLY A 473 11.06 5.59 43.09
N PRO A 474 11.09 4.24 43.04
CA PRO A 474 10.37 3.39 44.00
C PRO A 474 10.73 3.63 45.47
N ASP A 475 12.02 3.84 45.80
CA ASP A 475 12.45 4.13 47.17
C ASP A 475 11.82 5.45 47.67
N LEU A 476 11.94 6.50 46.86
CA LEU A 476 11.35 7.81 47.15
C LEU A 476 9.82 7.76 47.16
N LEU A 477 9.21 6.92 46.34
CA LEU A 477 7.76 6.73 46.31
C LEU A 477 7.28 6.10 47.61
N ALA A 478 8.02 5.13 48.15
CA ALA A 478 7.73 4.54 49.45
C ALA A 478 7.82 5.59 50.59
N ASP A 479 8.78 6.51 50.53
CA ASP A 479 8.85 7.67 51.43
C ASP A 479 7.63 8.59 51.28
N TYR A 480 7.28 8.93 50.04
CA TYR A 480 6.15 9.81 49.75
C TYR A 480 4.80 9.23 50.20
N ILE A 481 4.60 7.93 50.02
CA ILE A 481 3.40 7.21 50.47
C ILE A 481 3.21 7.37 51.99
N ARG A 482 4.30 7.35 52.77
CA ARG A 482 4.24 7.54 54.23
C ARG A 482 3.75 8.92 54.65
N LEU A 483 3.96 9.95 53.82
CA LEU A 483 3.54 11.32 54.12
C LEU A 483 2.02 11.52 54.03
N ARG A 484 1.30 10.68 53.26
CA ARG A 484 -0.14 10.79 52.97
C ARG A 484 -0.62 12.24 52.80
N PRO A 485 -0.14 12.99 51.79
CA PRO A 485 -0.38 14.43 51.71
C PRO A 485 -1.88 14.75 51.56
N LEU A 486 -2.40 15.57 52.46
CA LEU A 486 -3.82 15.95 52.49
C LEU A 486 -4.27 16.59 51.16
N ALA A 487 -3.42 17.44 50.57
CA ALA A 487 -3.71 18.09 49.28
C ALA A 487 -3.94 17.09 48.14
N VAL A 488 -3.28 15.92 48.16
CA VAL A 488 -3.52 14.87 47.17
C VAL A 488 -4.87 14.20 47.45
N GLN A 489 -5.16 13.87 48.70
CA GLN A 489 -6.43 13.27 49.08
C GLN A 489 -7.63 14.18 48.73
N GLU A 490 -7.54 15.48 49.01
CA GLU A 490 -8.55 16.48 48.62
C GLU A 490 -8.71 16.57 47.10
N ALA A 491 -7.60 16.53 46.35
CA ALA A 491 -7.65 16.52 44.90
C ALA A 491 -8.33 15.25 44.36
N LEU A 492 -8.07 14.08 44.95
CA LEU A 492 -8.69 12.82 44.56
C LEU A 492 -10.20 12.81 44.83
N LEU A 493 -10.63 13.25 46.01
CA LEU A 493 -12.06 13.36 46.34
C LEU A 493 -12.80 14.34 45.41
N ARG A 494 -12.12 15.37 44.91
CA ARG A 494 -12.71 16.34 43.97
C ARG A 494 -12.88 15.80 42.55
N ILE A 495 -11.98 14.95 42.06
CA ILE A 495 -11.97 14.50 40.66
C ILE A 495 -12.63 13.14 40.45
N VAL A 496 -12.69 12.31 41.49
CA VAL A 496 -13.30 10.99 41.42
C VAL A 496 -14.80 11.14 41.67
N PRO A 497 -15.68 10.49 40.90
CA PRO A 497 -17.12 10.42 41.19
C PRO A 497 -17.43 9.87 42.59
N ASP A 498 -18.40 10.47 43.28
CA ASP A 498 -18.74 10.16 44.68
C ASP A 498 -19.07 8.67 44.92
N ASP A 499 -19.72 8.02 43.96
CA ASP A 499 -20.06 6.59 43.98
C ASP A 499 -18.84 5.66 43.99
N LEU A 500 -17.67 6.17 43.61
CA LEU A 500 -16.42 5.42 43.59
C LEU A 500 -15.50 5.72 44.78
N HIS A 501 -15.83 6.68 45.65
CA HIS A 501 -14.96 7.06 46.77
C HIS A 501 -14.75 5.91 47.75
N GLU A 502 -15.84 5.24 48.14
CA GLU A 502 -15.79 4.08 49.03
C GLU A 502 -15.23 2.85 48.30
N VAL A 503 -15.63 2.63 47.04
CA VAL A 503 -15.16 1.49 46.22
C VAL A 503 -13.65 1.50 46.03
N LEU A 504 -13.06 2.68 45.86
CA LEU A 504 -11.61 2.86 45.74
C LEU A 504 -10.92 3.08 47.10
N GLY A 505 -11.67 3.23 48.19
CA GLY A 505 -11.12 3.50 49.52
C GLY A 505 -10.22 4.74 49.55
N ILE A 506 -10.66 5.86 48.95
CA ILE A 506 -9.84 7.09 48.82
C ILE A 506 -9.51 7.68 50.19
N ALA A 507 -10.48 7.72 51.10
CA ALA A 507 -10.28 8.23 52.46
C ALA A 507 -9.23 7.40 53.24
N GLY A 508 -9.24 6.09 53.05
CA GLY A 508 -8.33 5.14 53.71
C GLY A 508 -6.99 4.91 53.00
N TRP A 509 -6.80 5.46 51.79
CA TRP A 509 -5.67 5.18 50.91
C TRP A 509 -5.56 3.71 50.46
N GLU A 510 -6.66 2.96 50.45
CA GLU A 510 -6.67 1.52 50.16
C GLU A 510 -6.34 1.22 48.69
N TRP A 511 -6.70 2.13 47.78
CA TRP A 511 -6.34 2.05 46.35
C TRP A 511 -4.82 1.90 46.12
N LEU A 512 -3.96 2.38 47.03
CA LEU A 512 -2.51 2.27 46.89
C LEU A 512 -2.06 0.82 46.79
N ALA A 513 -2.72 -0.11 47.49
CA ALA A 513 -2.34 -1.52 47.48
C ALA A 513 -2.40 -2.14 46.06
N LYS A 514 -3.24 -1.59 45.17
CA LYS A 514 -3.29 -2.00 43.76
C LYS A 514 -2.22 -1.30 42.90
N LEU A 515 -1.72 -0.15 43.32
CA LEU A 515 -0.60 0.54 42.67
C LEU A 515 0.74 -0.10 43.04
N THR A 516 1.01 -0.22 44.34
CA THR A 516 2.24 -0.79 44.91
C THR A 516 1.96 -1.42 46.28
N ASN A 517 2.60 -2.54 46.60
CA ASN A 517 2.45 -3.20 47.91
C ASN A 517 3.70 -4.00 48.30
N ASP A 518 3.79 -4.35 49.58
CA ASP A 518 4.93 -5.10 50.14
C ASP A 518 5.12 -6.49 49.53
N ALA A 519 4.05 -7.07 48.96
CA ALA A 519 4.11 -8.35 48.25
C ALA A 519 4.66 -8.21 46.81
N GLY A 520 4.91 -6.98 46.33
CA GLY A 520 5.40 -6.70 44.98
C GLY A 520 4.40 -7.09 43.90
N THR A 521 3.10 -7.10 44.21
CA THR A 521 2.05 -7.53 43.29
C THR A 521 1.29 -6.37 42.64
N GLY A 522 1.56 -5.13 43.06
CA GLY A 522 0.95 -3.92 42.51
C GLY A 522 1.33 -3.70 41.05
N ILE A 523 0.52 -2.92 40.33
CA ILE A 523 0.75 -2.70 38.89
C ILE A 523 2.08 -2.01 38.61
N LEU A 524 2.51 -1.10 39.48
CA LEU A 524 3.82 -0.45 39.38
C LEU A 524 4.95 -1.42 39.73
N ASP A 525 4.77 -2.26 40.76
CA ASP A 525 5.77 -3.25 41.20
C ASP A 525 6.14 -4.23 40.09
N ARG A 526 5.15 -4.66 39.31
CA ARG A 526 5.38 -5.54 38.15
C ARG A 526 6.21 -4.87 37.06
N ALA A 527 5.91 -3.60 36.78
CA ALA A 527 6.67 -2.82 35.81
C ALA A 527 8.12 -2.59 36.29
N ILE A 528 8.31 -2.40 37.60
CA ILE A 528 9.64 -2.35 38.26
C ILE A 528 10.39 -3.67 38.08
N GLN A 529 9.74 -4.80 38.40
CA GLN A 529 10.34 -6.14 38.30
C GLN A 529 10.76 -6.47 36.87
N GLU A 530 9.94 -6.15 35.87
CA GLU A 530 10.27 -6.37 34.47
C GLU A 530 11.58 -5.67 34.07
N VAL A 531 11.68 -4.37 34.35
CA VAL A 531 12.87 -3.58 34.01
C VAL A 531 14.10 -4.07 34.79
N ASN A 532 13.96 -4.33 36.08
CA ASN A 532 15.08 -4.77 36.91
C ASN A 532 15.60 -6.15 36.48
N ASN A 533 14.69 -7.08 36.15
CA ASN A 533 15.05 -8.42 35.68
C ASN A 533 15.76 -8.35 34.32
N ASP A 534 15.26 -7.53 33.39
CA ASP A 534 15.91 -7.31 32.09
C ASP A 534 17.32 -6.75 32.26
N LEU A 535 17.50 -5.72 33.09
CA LEU A 535 18.80 -5.11 33.34
C LEU A 535 19.78 -6.05 34.04
N ALA A 536 19.31 -6.82 35.02
CA ALA A 536 20.12 -7.83 35.70
C ALA A 536 20.58 -8.93 34.73
N LEU A 537 19.68 -9.41 33.88
CA LEU A 537 20.01 -10.39 32.84
C LEU A 537 21.08 -9.86 31.88
N TYR A 538 20.95 -8.63 31.39
CA TYR A 538 21.96 -8.06 30.50
C TYR A 538 23.30 -7.85 31.16
N ALA A 539 23.32 -7.47 32.45
CA ALA A 539 24.56 -7.36 33.20
C ALA A 539 25.26 -8.73 33.36
N GLU A 540 24.49 -9.80 33.61
CA GLU A 540 25.02 -11.16 33.67
C GLU A 540 25.60 -11.62 32.32
N LEU A 541 24.84 -11.44 31.24
CA LEU A 541 25.25 -11.81 29.88
C LEU A 541 26.46 -11.00 29.39
N GLU A 542 26.54 -9.71 29.75
CA GLU A 542 27.71 -8.86 29.50
C GLU A 542 28.95 -9.42 30.20
N GLN A 543 28.84 -9.75 31.50
CA GLN A 543 29.95 -10.32 32.26
C GLN A 543 30.38 -11.68 31.71
N GLU A 544 29.45 -12.54 31.33
CA GLU A 544 29.74 -13.84 30.72
C GLU A 544 30.47 -13.68 29.38
N ALA A 545 29.98 -12.80 28.51
CA ALA A 545 30.61 -12.51 27.22
C ALA A 545 32.03 -11.92 27.41
N ALA A 546 32.22 -11.03 28.38
CA ALA A 546 33.52 -10.47 28.73
C ALA A 546 34.49 -11.53 29.26
N ARG A 547 34.05 -12.43 30.17
CA ARG A 547 34.86 -13.57 30.66
C ARG A 547 35.28 -14.49 29.52
N ASN A 548 34.40 -14.71 28.55
CA ASN A 548 34.66 -15.52 27.35
C ASN A 548 35.44 -14.76 26.25
N ARG A 549 35.95 -13.55 26.53
CA ARG A 549 36.70 -12.68 25.60
C ARG A 549 35.93 -12.31 24.32
N ARG A 550 34.60 -12.32 24.38
CA ARG A 550 33.69 -11.92 23.28
C ARG A 550 33.27 -10.47 23.46
N TYR A 551 34.22 -9.54 23.37
CA TYR A 551 33.99 -8.13 23.68
C TYR A 551 32.91 -7.45 22.83
N GLY A 552 32.76 -7.82 21.55
CA GLY A 552 31.68 -7.29 20.70
C GLY A 552 30.28 -7.73 21.16
N GLN A 553 30.17 -8.93 21.74
CA GLN A 553 28.91 -9.44 22.31
C GLN A 553 28.62 -8.76 23.66
N ALA A 554 29.65 -8.49 24.47
CA ALA A 554 29.51 -7.70 25.68
C ALA A 554 29.03 -6.26 25.37
N GLU A 555 29.61 -5.61 24.35
CA GLU A 555 29.19 -4.28 23.90
C GLU A 555 27.72 -4.28 23.42
N HIS A 556 27.28 -5.34 22.75
CA HIS A 556 25.88 -5.48 22.33
C HIS A 556 24.91 -5.50 23.53
N PHE A 557 25.20 -6.31 24.56
CA PHE A 557 24.39 -6.34 25.79
C PHE A 557 24.39 -4.99 26.52
N GLN A 558 25.53 -4.29 26.53
CA GLN A 558 25.61 -2.93 27.07
C GLN A 558 24.69 -1.96 26.30
N ARG A 559 24.63 -2.06 24.97
CA ARG A 559 23.72 -1.25 24.14
C ARG A 559 22.25 -1.62 24.35
N MET A 560 21.92 -2.89 24.58
CA MET A 560 20.55 -3.31 24.95
C MET A 560 20.14 -2.76 26.32
N ALA A 561 21.02 -2.80 27.33
CA ALA A 561 20.75 -2.21 28.63
C ALA A 561 20.51 -0.69 28.53
N ARG A 562 21.29 0.03 27.71
CA ARG A 562 21.03 1.46 27.42
C ARG A 562 19.68 1.70 26.76
N THR A 563 19.22 0.79 25.91
CA THR A 563 17.89 0.86 25.30
C THR A 563 16.80 0.79 26.36
N VAL A 564 16.83 -0.24 27.23
CA VAL A 564 15.86 -0.42 28.32
C VAL A 564 15.85 0.79 29.26
N ARG A 565 17.03 1.24 29.70
CA ARG A 565 17.19 2.42 30.59
C ARG A 565 16.69 3.72 29.96
N GLY A 566 16.78 3.81 28.63
CA GLY A 566 16.49 5.01 27.86
C GLY A 566 15.05 5.11 27.34
N ARG A 567 14.14 4.23 27.75
CA ARG A 567 12.70 4.33 27.47
C ARG A 567 12.10 5.53 28.22
N GLU A 568 11.24 6.29 27.56
CA GLU A 568 10.54 7.44 28.15
C GLU A 568 9.58 6.95 29.24
N LEU A 569 9.63 7.56 30.42
CA LEU A 569 8.97 7.02 31.62
C LEU A 569 7.44 7.05 31.51
N LEU A 570 6.83 8.15 31.04
CA LEU A 570 5.38 8.29 30.99
C LEU A 570 4.76 7.32 29.99
N GLY A 571 5.35 7.18 28.80
CA GLY A 571 4.97 6.20 27.80
C GLY A 571 5.14 4.78 28.31
N PHE A 572 6.25 4.49 28.99
CA PHE A 572 6.47 3.19 29.64
C PHE A 572 5.36 2.88 30.66
N LEU A 573 5.03 3.81 31.56
CA LEU A 573 3.97 3.64 32.57
C LEU A 573 2.57 3.53 31.94
N GLY A 574 2.32 4.22 30.83
CA GLY A 574 1.08 4.10 30.05
C GLY A 574 0.92 2.70 29.44
N ASN A 575 1.97 2.16 28.82
CA ASN A 575 1.95 0.84 28.19
C ASN A 575 1.76 -0.31 29.20
N HIS A 576 2.16 -0.08 30.46
CA HIS A 576 1.96 -1.03 31.56
C HIS A 576 0.66 -0.76 32.34
N ASN A 577 -0.26 0.05 31.79
CA ASN A 577 -1.56 0.37 32.37
C ASN A 577 -1.50 1.09 33.75
N VAL A 578 -0.33 1.60 34.15
CA VAL A 578 -0.16 2.40 35.38
C VAL A 578 -0.78 3.78 35.21
N LEU A 579 -0.55 4.42 34.06
CA LEU A 579 -1.09 5.72 33.68
C LEU A 579 -2.16 5.61 32.57
N PRO A 580 -3.01 6.63 32.38
CA PRO A 580 -3.85 6.71 31.18
C PRO A 580 -2.98 6.85 29.93
N ALA A 581 -3.26 6.05 28.89
CA ALA A 581 -2.57 6.13 27.60
C ALA A 581 -3.21 7.15 26.63
N TYR A 582 -4.38 7.72 26.99
CA TYR A 582 -5.15 8.62 26.12
C TYR A 582 -4.47 9.99 26.04
N GLY A 583 -3.74 10.24 24.94
CA GLY A 583 -3.35 11.58 24.52
C GLY A 583 -1.85 11.88 24.50
N PHE A 584 -1.00 10.94 24.92
CA PHE A 584 0.43 10.99 24.61
C PHE A 584 0.73 9.87 23.61
N PRO A 585 1.34 10.16 22.45
CA PRO A 585 1.74 9.12 21.51
C PRO A 585 2.87 8.27 22.12
N SER A 586 2.53 7.28 22.97
CA SER A 586 3.52 6.40 23.60
C SER A 586 4.07 5.37 22.61
N ASP A 587 3.20 4.85 21.73
CA ASP A 587 3.53 3.81 20.75
C ASP A 587 3.45 4.31 19.31
N VAL A 588 3.59 5.61 19.08
CA VAL A 588 3.66 6.14 17.71
C VAL A 588 5.09 6.11 17.23
N VAL A 589 5.29 5.47 16.09
CA VAL A 589 6.57 5.46 15.39
C VAL A 589 6.44 6.13 14.04
N GLU A 590 7.56 6.68 13.57
CA GLU A 590 7.62 7.40 12.31
C GLU A 590 8.31 6.59 11.23
N LEU A 591 7.84 6.70 9.99
CA LEU A 591 8.64 6.42 8.80
C LEU A 591 9.33 7.71 8.36
N ARG A 592 10.58 7.90 8.79
CA ARG A 592 11.32 9.14 8.55
C ARG A 592 11.63 9.34 7.07
N THR A 593 11.36 10.54 6.56
CA THR A 593 11.64 10.95 5.16
C THR A 593 12.65 12.09 5.06
N GLU A 594 12.83 12.88 6.12
CA GLU A 594 13.58 14.15 6.11
C GLU A 594 15.08 14.04 5.74
N HIS A 595 15.66 12.83 5.78
CA HIS A 595 17.04 12.58 5.38
C HIS A 595 17.28 12.59 3.85
N ILE A 596 16.24 12.89 3.06
CA ILE A 596 16.23 12.91 1.60
C ILE A 596 16.03 14.36 1.10
N PRO A 597 17.07 15.22 1.18
CA PRO A 597 16.93 16.66 0.89
C PRO A 597 16.66 16.95 -0.59
N SER A 598 16.93 16.00 -1.49
CA SER A 598 16.69 16.14 -2.92
C SER A 598 15.20 16.09 -3.31
N ILE A 599 14.31 15.68 -2.39
CA ILE A 599 12.88 15.53 -2.64
C ILE A 599 12.11 16.50 -1.74
N PRO A 600 11.60 17.63 -2.26
CA PRO A 600 10.89 18.64 -1.46
C PRO A 600 9.72 18.08 -0.64
N GLU A 601 9.00 17.11 -1.19
CA GLU A 601 7.86 16.44 -0.56
C GLU A 601 8.25 15.69 0.72
N ALA A 602 9.52 15.26 0.85
CA ALA A 602 10.02 14.56 2.03
C ALA A 602 9.93 15.41 3.31
N HIS A 603 10.01 16.74 3.18
CA HIS A 603 9.94 17.68 4.30
C HIS A 603 8.51 18.14 4.62
N LYS A 604 7.55 17.81 3.76
CA LYS A 604 6.15 18.23 3.85
C LYS A 604 5.27 17.19 4.56
N VAL A 605 5.75 15.96 4.67
CA VAL A 605 5.03 14.84 5.26
C VAL A 605 5.54 14.51 6.65
N GLU A 606 4.67 13.96 7.48
CA GLU A 606 4.94 13.39 8.79
C GLU A 606 4.25 12.02 8.86
N LEU A 607 5.02 10.96 8.59
CA LEU A 607 4.49 9.61 8.43
C LEU A 607 4.49 8.87 9.76
N GLN A 608 3.60 9.31 10.66
CA GLN A 608 3.41 8.72 11.98
C GLN A 608 2.36 7.62 11.97
N ARG A 609 2.60 6.55 12.74
CA ARG A 609 1.64 5.45 12.91
C ARG A 609 1.84 4.74 14.24
N ASP A 610 0.73 4.31 14.82
CA ASP A 610 0.73 3.38 15.94
C ASP A 610 1.57 2.13 15.60
N LEU A 611 2.41 1.70 16.54
CA LEU A 611 3.41 0.66 16.34
C LEU A 611 2.79 -0.67 15.92
N LYS A 612 1.61 -1.02 16.46
CA LYS A 612 0.85 -2.23 16.07
C LYS A 612 0.55 -2.23 14.57
N MET A 613 0.24 -1.06 14.01
CA MET A 613 -0.03 -0.90 12.58
C MET A 613 1.25 -0.68 11.76
N ALA A 614 2.24 0.02 12.33
CA ALA A 614 3.50 0.35 11.67
C ALA A 614 4.34 -0.89 11.34
N ILE A 615 4.34 -1.92 12.20
CA ILE A 615 5.02 -3.18 11.90
C ILE A 615 4.46 -3.92 10.69
N ALA A 616 3.28 -3.52 10.17
CA ALA A 616 2.71 -4.01 8.91
C ALA A 616 2.82 -2.97 7.78
N GLU A 617 2.44 -1.71 8.01
CA GLU A 617 2.46 -0.64 7.00
C GLU A 617 3.88 -0.18 6.64
N TYR A 618 4.76 -0.03 7.64
CA TYR A 618 6.12 0.48 7.50
C TYR A 618 7.18 -0.63 7.56
N ALA A 619 6.77 -1.89 7.58
CA ALA A 619 7.67 -3.03 7.47
C ALA A 619 8.62 -2.85 6.27
N PRO A 620 9.90 -3.25 6.37
CA PRO A 620 10.86 -3.11 5.27
C PRO A 620 10.32 -3.68 3.95
N GLY A 621 10.48 -2.92 2.86
CA GLY A 621 9.87 -3.23 1.55
C GLY A 621 8.39 -2.87 1.40
N GLY A 622 7.71 -2.50 2.50
CA GLY A 622 6.35 -1.97 2.48
C GLY A 622 6.29 -0.59 1.82
N GLU A 623 5.18 -0.30 1.16
CA GLU A 623 4.99 0.92 0.38
C GLU A 623 3.82 1.76 0.91
N VAL A 624 4.08 3.06 1.08
CA VAL A 624 3.15 4.04 1.62
C VAL A 624 3.02 5.18 0.63
N VAL A 625 1.81 5.61 0.32
CA VAL A 625 1.57 6.81 -0.50
C VAL A 625 1.38 8.00 0.42
N ALA A 626 2.10 9.08 0.12
CA ALA A 626 1.91 10.41 0.70
C ALA A 626 2.49 11.48 -0.23
N ALA A 627 1.89 12.65 -0.29
CA ALA A 627 2.34 13.79 -1.11
C ALA A 627 2.60 13.41 -2.59
N LYS A 628 1.70 12.62 -3.20
CA LYS A 628 1.81 12.10 -4.58
C LYS A 628 3.03 11.20 -4.85
N ARG A 629 3.74 10.77 -3.80
CA ARG A 629 4.89 9.86 -3.87
C ARG A 629 4.58 8.52 -3.22
N VAL A 630 5.25 7.48 -3.70
CA VAL A 630 5.32 6.16 -3.07
C VAL A 630 6.64 6.09 -2.29
N TRP A 631 6.52 6.08 -0.97
CA TRP A 631 7.60 5.91 -0.01
C TRP A 631 7.74 4.43 0.32
N THR A 632 8.89 3.86 -0.02
CA THR A 632 9.22 2.48 0.35
C THR A 632 10.02 2.48 1.65
N SER A 633 9.66 1.64 2.61
CA SER A 633 10.44 1.45 3.83
C SER A 633 11.78 0.77 3.48
N GLY A 634 12.89 1.47 3.72
CA GLY A 634 14.25 0.99 3.44
C GLY A 634 14.96 0.39 4.64
N GLY A 635 14.32 0.41 5.81
CA GLY A 635 14.92 -0.09 7.04
C GLY A 635 14.27 0.39 8.33
N LEU A 636 14.86 -0.02 9.44
CA LEU A 636 14.55 0.46 10.77
C LEU A 636 15.46 1.63 11.13
N TYR A 637 14.95 2.58 11.92
CA TYR A 637 15.76 3.70 12.39
C TYR A 637 16.71 3.24 13.51
N LYS A 638 18.01 3.35 13.26
CA LYS A 638 19.04 2.97 14.22
C LYS A 638 19.52 4.17 15.03
N VAL A 639 19.30 4.14 16.35
CA VAL A 639 19.84 5.12 17.30
C VAL A 639 21.28 4.75 17.67
N PRO A 640 22.26 5.66 17.56
CA PRO A 640 23.64 5.39 17.98
C PRO A 640 23.71 4.93 19.45
N GLY A 641 24.47 3.85 19.69
CA GLY A 641 24.68 3.32 21.05
C GLY A 641 23.50 2.54 21.64
N ARG A 642 22.42 2.29 20.88
CA ARG A 642 21.26 1.49 21.29
C ARG A 642 21.02 0.32 20.33
N ASP A 643 20.71 -0.85 20.88
CA ASP A 643 20.37 -2.06 20.14
C ASP A 643 18.93 -2.51 20.42
N TRP A 644 18.29 -3.16 19.42
CA TRP A 644 16.97 -3.77 19.60
C TRP A 644 17.10 -5.07 20.36
N GLN A 645 16.13 -5.37 21.21
CA GLN A 645 16.05 -6.62 21.95
C GLN A 645 15.33 -7.70 21.11
N PRO A 646 16.01 -8.80 20.72
CA PRO A 646 15.34 -9.94 20.11
C PRO A 646 14.53 -10.71 21.15
N ILE A 647 13.29 -11.03 20.82
CA ILE A 647 12.39 -11.86 21.62
C ILE A 647 12.14 -13.16 20.87
N TYR A 648 12.45 -14.28 21.50
CA TYR A 648 12.17 -15.61 20.95
C TYR A 648 10.69 -15.90 21.10
N TYR A 649 10.09 -16.49 20.07
CA TYR A 649 8.71 -16.91 20.12
C TYR A 649 8.48 -18.24 19.40
N ALA A 650 7.46 -18.97 19.87
CA ALA A 650 6.99 -20.21 19.27
C ALA A 650 5.45 -20.26 19.28
N VAL A 651 4.84 -20.75 18.21
CA VAL A 651 3.41 -21.04 18.13
C VAL A 651 3.24 -22.55 18.09
N CYS A 652 2.50 -23.11 19.03
CA CYS A 652 2.30 -24.55 19.05
C CYS A 652 1.62 -25.05 17.75
N PRO A 653 2.13 -26.11 17.09
CA PRO A 653 1.51 -26.67 15.89
C PRO A 653 0.13 -27.28 16.12
N GLU A 654 -0.13 -27.75 17.36
CA GLU A 654 -1.36 -28.46 17.70
C GLU A 654 -2.39 -27.54 18.36
N CYS A 655 -2.01 -26.85 19.45
CA CYS A 655 -2.94 -26.01 20.21
C CYS A 655 -2.90 -24.52 19.83
N HIS A 656 -2.00 -24.11 18.92
CA HIS A 656 -1.80 -22.71 18.50
C HIS A 656 -1.45 -21.71 19.61
N ARG A 657 -1.10 -22.19 20.81
CA ARG A 657 -0.60 -21.36 21.91
C ARG A 657 0.68 -20.63 21.50
N PHE A 658 0.73 -19.34 21.79
CA PHE A 658 1.93 -18.52 21.63
C PHE A 658 2.80 -18.59 22.88
N HIS A 659 4.09 -18.84 22.69
CA HIS A 659 5.13 -18.87 23.70
C HIS A 659 6.13 -17.76 23.40
N ARG A 660 6.62 -17.09 24.44
CA ARG A 660 7.64 -16.04 24.32
C ARG A 660 8.71 -16.18 25.40
N SER A 661 9.93 -15.75 25.08
CA SER A 661 11.02 -15.68 26.04
C SER A 661 12.10 -14.70 25.57
N THR A 662 12.80 -14.07 26.51
CA THR A 662 14.02 -13.29 26.24
C THR A 662 15.23 -14.18 25.99
N GLN A 663 15.12 -15.47 26.35
CA GLN A 663 16.08 -16.52 26.06
C GLN A 663 15.50 -17.53 25.06
N GLU A 664 16.34 -18.44 24.56
CA GLU A 664 15.87 -19.50 23.67
C GLU A 664 14.82 -20.37 24.39
N ILE A 665 13.65 -20.57 23.76
CA ILE A 665 12.56 -21.37 24.35
C ILE A 665 13.00 -22.84 24.34
N GLN A 666 13.09 -23.46 25.52
CA GLN A 666 13.40 -24.87 25.68
C GLN A 666 12.17 -25.65 26.17
N GLY A 667 11.93 -26.83 25.60
CA GLY A 667 10.91 -27.76 26.09
C GLY A 667 9.61 -27.79 25.28
N PRO A 668 8.65 -28.67 25.65
CA PRO A 668 7.38 -28.82 24.95
C PRO A 668 6.41 -27.67 25.26
N CYS A 669 5.31 -27.63 24.52
CA CYS A 669 4.20 -26.72 24.80
C CYS A 669 3.67 -26.93 26.23
N VAL A 670 3.67 -25.87 27.03
CA VAL A 670 3.18 -25.88 28.42
C VAL A 670 1.70 -26.27 28.57
N VAL A 671 0.91 -26.21 27.48
CA VAL A 671 -0.53 -26.51 27.50
C VAL A 671 -0.82 -27.95 27.05
N CYS A 672 -0.34 -28.35 25.86
CA CYS A 672 -0.67 -29.66 25.29
C CYS A 672 0.50 -30.65 25.25
N GLY A 673 1.69 -30.25 25.70
CA GLY A 673 2.88 -31.11 25.67
C GLY A 673 3.49 -31.34 24.29
N ALA A 674 2.96 -30.75 23.22
CA ALA A 674 3.47 -30.91 21.86
C ALA A 674 4.87 -30.32 21.68
N ASN A 675 5.66 -30.88 20.77
CA ASN A 675 6.99 -30.38 20.45
C ASN A 675 6.92 -29.02 19.71
N LEU A 676 7.55 -27.98 20.28
CA LEU A 676 7.65 -26.64 19.69
C LEU A 676 8.79 -26.51 18.67
N HIS A 677 9.75 -27.44 18.67
CA HIS A 677 10.93 -27.41 17.81
C HIS A 677 10.73 -28.13 16.47
N GLY A 678 11.50 -27.73 15.45
CA GLY A 678 11.44 -28.33 14.10
C GLY A 678 10.41 -27.69 13.16
N TRP A 679 9.56 -26.80 13.67
CA TRP A 679 8.53 -26.10 12.91
C TRP A 679 8.99 -24.70 12.47
N ARG A 680 9.78 -24.63 11.38
CA ARG A 680 10.39 -23.37 10.88
C ARG A 680 9.42 -22.20 10.64
N ARG A 681 8.12 -22.47 10.45
CA ARG A 681 7.09 -21.44 10.22
C ARG A 681 6.41 -20.94 11.49
N GLN A 682 6.67 -21.57 12.61
CA GLN A 682 6.00 -21.35 13.88
C GLN A 682 6.99 -21.00 14.99
N TYR A 683 8.29 -20.89 14.68
CA TYR A 683 9.34 -20.53 15.61
C TYR A 683 10.19 -19.42 14.99
N GLY A 684 10.57 -18.41 15.76
CA GLY A 684 11.43 -17.34 15.28
C GLY A 684 11.84 -16.36 16.37
N GLN A 685 12.52 -15.30 15.96
CA GLN A 685 12.83 -14.15 16.80
C GLN A 685 12.18 -12.93 16.18
N PHE A 686 11.54 -12.10 17.00
CA PHE A 686 11.06 -10.78 16.57
C PHE A 686 11.76 -9.67 17.35
N ILE A 687 11.87 -8.50 16.73
CA ILE A 687 12.30 -7.26 17.39
C ILE A 687 11.16 -6.24 17.37
N ILE A 688 11.15 -5.36 18.37
CA ILE A 688 10.20 -4.25 18.45
C ILE A 688 10.89 -2.99 17.86
N PRO A 689 10.40 -2.42 16.75
CA PRO A 689 11.02 -1.25 16.12
C PRO A 689 10.65 0.05 16.85
N GLU A 690 11.00 0.14 18.13
CA GLU A 690 10.65 1.24 19.06
C GLU A 690 11.23 2.62 18.65
N PHE A 691 12.24 2.63 17.78
CA PHE A 691 12.83 3.86 17.25
C PHE A 691 12.20 4.32 15.91
N GLY A 692 11.30 3.51 15.36
CA GLY A 692 10.66 3.72 14.06
C GLY A 692 11.46 3.24 12.86
N PHE A 693 11.13 3.79 11.70
CA PHE A 693 11.51 3.31 10.38
C PHE A 693 12.18 4.43 9.56
N VAL A 694 12.83 4.05 8.46
CA VAL A 694 13.49 5.00 7.55
C VAL A 694 13.09 4.70 6.12
N ALA A 695 12.62 5.73 5.39
CA ALA A 695 12.30 5.59 3.98
C ALA A 695 13.57 5.38 3.13
N ALA A 696 13.45 4.55 2.09
CA ALA A 696 14.46 4.45 1.05
C ALA A 696 14.66 5.81 0.35
N ARG A 697 15.88 6.08 -0.12
CA ARG A 697 16.26 7.40 -0.64
C ARG A 697 15.65 7.76 -1.99
N GLU A 698 15.08 6.79 -2.70
CA GLU A 698 14.52 6.95 -4.04
C GLU A 698 13.01 6.69 -4.04
N PRO A 699 12.19 7.65 -3.53
CA PRO A 699 10.74 7.53 -3.62
C PRO A 699 10.30 7.60 -5.09
N ARG A 700 9.26 6.84 -5.43
CA ARG A 700 8.72 6.78 -6.79
C ARG A 700 7.49 7.66 -6.91
N ASN A 701 7.18 8.11 -8.12
CA ASN A 701 5.87 8.70 -8.37
C ASN A 701 4.78 7.63 -8.31
N THR A 702 3.58 8.03 -7.90
CA THR A 702 2.41 7.13 -7.85
C THR A 702 2.01 6.68 -9.25
N GLY A 703 1.90 5.37 -9.43
CA GLY A 703 1.37 4.75 -10.64
C GLY A 703 -0.16 4.59 -10.60
N GLU A 704 -0.69 3.86 -11.58
CA GLU A 704 -2.12 3.50 -11.63
C GLU A 704 -2.47 2.30 -10.75
N SER A 705 -1.46 1.55 -10.33
CA SER A 705 -1.61 0.40 -9.45
C SER A 705 -1.45 0.82 -8.00
N ARG A 706 -2.30 0.26 -7.14
CA ARG A 706 -2.15 0.40 -5.69
C ARG A 706 -0.80 -0.18 -5.24
N PRO A 707 -0.13 0.44 -4.25
CA PRO A 707 1.09 -0.10 -3.68
C PRO A 707 0.89 -1.50 -3.10
N GLN A 708 1.97 -2.28 -3.07
CA GLN A 708 1.93 -3.60 -2.46
C GLN A 708 1.86 -3.48 -0.94
N ARG A 709 0.90 -4.17 -0.33
CA ARG A 709 0.82 -4.28 1.13
C ARG A 709 1.38 -5.64 1.56
N LEU A 710 2.40 -5.62 2.41
CA LEU A 710 2.97 -6.82 3.03
C LEU A 710 2.13 -7.20 4.25
N TYR A 711 1.03 -7.93 4.03
CA TYR A 711 0.15 -8.34 5.12
C TYR A 711 0.62 -9.66 5.73
N ALA A 712 1.25 -9.61 6.88
CA ALA A 712 1.33 -10.78 7.75
C ALA A 712 1.50 -10.41 9.23
N SER A 713 0.87 -9.34 9.73
CA SER A 713 0.74 -9.19 11.19
C SER A 713 -0.36 -10.13 11.69
N ARG A 714 -0.02 -11.02 12.62
CA ARG A 714 -0.97 -11.87 13.34
C ARG A 714 -1.00 -11.47 14.81
N VAL A 715 -2.20 -11.35 15.36
CA VAL A 715 -2.40 -11.14 16.79
C VAL A 715 -2.43 -12.48 17.49
N PHE A 716 -1.71 -12.59 18.59
CA PHE A 716 -1.64 -13.75 19.46
C PHE A 716 -1.95 -13.33 20.89
N PHE A 717 -2.82 -14.07 21.55
CA PHE A 717 -2.94 -14.00 23.00
C PHE A 717 -1.79 -14.75 23.64
N THR A 718 -1.05 -14.07 24.52
CA THR A 718 0.16 -14.64 25.14
C THR A 718 -0.19 -15.25 26.49
N GLU A 719 -0.62 -14.45 27.45
CA GLU A 719 -0.92 -14.85 28.81
C GLU A 719 -1.86 -13.84 29.48
N TYR A 720 -2.58 -14.29 30.51
CA TYR A 720 -3.12 -13.37 31.49
C TYR A 720 -1.96 -12.90 32.35
N ALA A 721 -1.76 -11.60 32.53
CA ALA A 721 -0.78 -11.15 33.51
C ALA A 721 -1.19 -11.72 34.89
N PRO A 722 -0.26 -12.32 35.65
CA PRO A 722 -0.59 -13.10 36.84
C PRO A 722 -1.46 -12.30 37.81
N GLU A 723 -2.61 -12.85 38.20
CA GLU A 723 -3.63 -12.11 38.94
C GLU A 723 -3.23 -11.80 40.39
N GLY A 724 -3.69 -10.62 40.83
CA GLY A 724 -4.31 -10.48 42.16
C GLY A 724 -5.82 -10.25 41.95
N ASP A 725 -6.66 -10.80 42.83
CA ASP A 725 -8.14 -10.68 42.99
C ASP A 725 -9.09 -10.73 41.76
N GLU A 726 -8.65 -10.91 40.52
CA GLU A 726 -9.58 -11.10 39.38
C GLU A 726 -10.11 -12.56 39.32
N PRO A 727 -11.29 -12.80 38.72
CA PRO A 727 -11.90 -14.14 38.72
C PRO A 727 -11.10 -15.10 37.83
N THR A 728 -10.28 -15.94 38.45
CA THR A 728 -9.63 -17.11 37.82
C THR A 728 -10.60 -18.14 37.23
N THR A 729 -11.91 -18.04 37.55
CA THR A 729 -12.91 -19.07 37.23
C THR A 729 -13.76 -18.71 36.01
N LEU A 730 -13.96 -19.70 35.13
CA LEU A 730 -14.87 -19.60 33.99
C LEU A 730 -16.32 -19.60 34.48
N GLU A 731 -17.04 -18.51 34.21
CA GLU A 731 -18.45 -18.39 34.56
C GLU A 731 -19.34 -18.98 33.45
N PRO A 732 -20.32 -19.86 33.76
CA PRO A 732 -21.28 -20.31 32.77
C PRO A 732 -22.16 -19.14 32.31
N VAL A 733 -22.39 -19.04 31.00
CA VAL A 733 -23.28 -18.03 30.40
C VAL A 733 -24.59 -18.72 30.04
N ALA A 734 -25.58 -18.62 30.93
CA ALA A 734 -26.85 -19.32 30.79
C ALA A 734 -27.62 -18.88 29.52
N GLU A 735 -27.54 -17.60 29.17
CA GLU A 735 -28.23 -16.99 28.03
C GLU A 735 -27.69 -17.47 26.67
N LEU A 736 -26.41 -17.88 26.63
CA LEU A 736 -25.75 -18.43 25.45
C LEU A 736 -25.58 -19.95 25.54
N SER A 737 -26.18 -20.59 26.54
CA SER A 737 -26.13 -22.04 26.74
C SER A 737 -27.48 -22.67 26.42
N GLY A 738 -27.44 -23.84 25.78
CA GLY A 738 -28.59 -24.67 25.45
C GLY A 738 -28.23 -26.16 25.44
N PRO A 739 -29.16 -27.04 25.03
CA PRO A 739 -28.93 -28.49 25.04
C PRO A 739 -27.75 -28.94 24.16
N ALA A 740 -27.46 -28.20 23.09
CA ALA A 740 -26.40 -28.53 22.13
C ALA A 740 -25.08 -27.78 22.38
N ILE A 741 -25.11 -26.62 23.05
CA ILE A 741 -23.96 -25.73 23.22
C ILE A 741 -23.94 -25.26 24.67
N ARG A 742 -22.86 -25.54 25.41
CA ARG A 742 -22.62 -24.86 26.69
C ARG A 742 -21.53 -23.82 26.50
N THR A 743 -21.81 -22.61 26.94
CA THR A 743 -20.93 -21.45 26.82
C THR A 743 -20.48 -21.02 28.21
N ALA A 744 -19.18 -20.81 28.36
CA ALA A 744 -18.59 -20.18 29.54
C ALA A 744 -17.78 -18.95 29.13
N ARG A 745 -17.62 -18.00 30.06
CA ARG A 745 -16.86 -16.78 29.84
C ARG A 745 -15.81 -16.59 30.91
N ARG A 746 -14.72 -15.92 30.54
CA ARG A 746 -13.75 -15.34 31.46
C ARG A 746 -13.37 -13.95 30.95
N TYR A 747 -13.27 -12.99 31.86
CA TYR A 747 -12.87 -11.64 31.53
C TYR A 747 -11.63 -11.30 32.36
N SER A 748 -10.63 -10.68 31.72
CA SER A 748 -9.47 -10.14 32.42
C SER A 748 -9.11 -8.77 31.89
N ARG A 749 -8.68 -7.89 32.80
CA ARG A 749 -8.22 -6.52 32.49
C ARG A 749 -6.76 -6.47 32.03
N TYR A 750 -6.04 -7.58 32.16
CA TYR A 750 -4.60 -7.67 31.94
C TYR A 750 -4.23 -8.76 30.94
N GLY A 751 -5.03 -8.91 29.88
CA GLY A 751 -4.71 -9.81 28.79
C GLY A 751 -3.54 -9.27 27.98
N LYS A 752 -2.41 -9.99 27.99
CA LYS A 752 -1.25 -9.61 27.19
C LYS A 752 -1.41 -10.16 25.76
N LEU A 753 -1.25 -9.28 24.78
CA LEU A 753 -1.30 -9.60 23.36
C LEU A 753 0.05 -9.32 22.69
N ALA A 754 0.39 -10.14 21.70
CA ALA A 754 1.55 -9.95 20.84
C ALA A 754 1.10 -9.89 19.38
N VAL A 755 1.60 -8.92 18.64
CA VAL A 755 1.39 -8.82 17.19
C VAL A 755 2.72 -9.05 16.52
N VAL A 756 2.79 -10.06 15.64
CA VAL A 756 4.04 -10.43 14.96
C VAL A 756 3.83 -10.38 13.46
N ASN A 757 4.68 -9.61 12.77
CA ASN A 757 4.86 -9.65 11.33
C ASN A 757 6.05 -10.54 10.97
N SER A 758 5.75 -11.72 10.41
CA SER A 758 6.73 -12.72 9.99
C SER A 758 7.24 -12.52 8.56
N GLY A 759 6.82 -11.45 7.87
CA GLY A 759 7.20 -11.18 6.49
C GLY A 759 6.64 -12.20 5.49
N PHE A 760 7.07 -12.10 4.23
CA PHE A 760 6.59 -12.99 3.17
C PHE A 760 7.00 -14.44 3.44
N ALA A 761 6.05 -15.37 3.35
CA ALA A 761 6.26 -16.79 3.56
C ALA A 761 6.92 -17.17 4.92
N ASN A 762 6.75 -16.33 5.95
CA ASN A 762 7.38 -16.45 7.28
C ASN A 762 8.92 -16.45 7.23
N ALA A 763 9.53 -15.79 6.25
CA ALA A 763 10.98 -15.71 6.12
C ALA A 763 11.60 -14.58 6.97
N GLY A 764 10.79 -13.64 7.47
CA GLY A 764 11.25 -12.47 8.21
C GLY A 764 11.79 -11.34 7.34
N PHE A 765 12.57 -10.48 7.99
CA PHE A 765 13.24 -9.32 7.40
C PHE A 765 14.72 -9.41 7.69
N ARG A 766 15.54 -9.18 6.68
CA ARG A 766 17.00 -9.06 6.83
C ARG A 766 17.30 -7.65 7.31
N ILE A 767 17.94 -7.51 8.47
CA ILE A 767 18.16 -6.22 9.15
C ILE A 767 19.63 -6.06 9.51
N CYS A 768 20.24 -4.96 9.06
CA CYS A 768 21.61 -4.61 9.40
C CYS A 768 21.70 -4.06 10.84
N SER A 769 22.51 -4.70 11.67
CA SER A 769 22.71 -4.31 13.08
C SER A 769 23.40 -2.96 13.24
N VAL A 770 24.15 -2.50 12.22
CA VAL A 770 24.94 -1.26 12.26
C VAL A 770 24.15 -0.05 11.79
N CYS A 771 23.47 -0.14 10.65
CA CYS A 771 22.82 1.02 10.03
C CYS A 771 21.29 0.94 9.99
N GLY A 772 20.70 -0.21 10.32
CA GLY A 772 19.26 -0.42 10.28
C GLY A 772 18.68 -0.63 8.89
N TRP A 773 19.49 -0.66 7.82
CA TRP A 773 19.02 -1.10 6.49
C TRP A 773 18.30 -2.44 6.60
N ALA A 774 17.14 -2.57 5.94
CA ALA A 774 16.43 -3.83 5.93
C ALA A 774 15.63 -4.08 4.65
N GLU A 775 15.39 -5.35 4.36
CA GLU A 775 14.57 -5.83 3.25
C GLU A 775 13.79 -7.09 3.64
N PRO A 776 12.67 -7.42 2.96
CA PRO A 776 12.02 -8.71 3.10
C PRO A 776 12.99 -9.86 2.80
N ALA A 777 13.06 -10.85 3.70
CA ALA A 777 13.88 -12.02 3.47
C ALA A 777 13.26 -12.94 2.40
N THR A 778 14.07 -13.49 1.50
CA THR A 778 13.65 -14.54 0.57
C THR A 778 13.96 -15.92 1.15
N PRO A 779 13.07 -16.93 1.05
CA PRO A 779 13.35 -18.26 1.57
C PRO A 779 14.59 -18.88 0.91
N THR A 780 15.62 -19.14 1.71
CA THR A 780 16.88 -19.73 1.25
C THR A 780 16.67 -21.21 0.91
N PRO A 781 17.05 -21.69 -0.29
CA PRO A 781 17.05 -23.12 -0.61
C PRO A 781 17.98 -23.90 0.34
N VAL A 782 17.51 -25.05 0.82
CA VAL A 782 18.27 -25.92 1.74
C VAL A 782 19.60 -26.35 1.07
N GLY A 783 20.73 -26.14 1.76
CA GLY A 783 22.04 -26.67 1.36
C GLY A 783 23.06 -25.67 0.80
N ARG A 784 22.75 -24.37 0.68
CA ARG A 784 23.76 -23.34 0.32
C ARG A 784 24.36 -22.69 1.56
N ARG A 785 25.70 -22.66 1.65
CA ARG A 785 26.44 -21.84 2.65
C ARG A 785 26.11 -20.36 2.44
N PRO A 786 25.95 -19.56 3.52
CA PRO A 786 25.80 -18.12 3.39
C PRO A 786 27.06 -17.55 2.70
N ARG A 787 26.87 -16.91 1.55
CA ARG A 787 27.93 -16.09 0.94
C ARG A 787 28.17 -14.87 1.84
N ARG A 788 29.37 -14.29 1.79
CA ARG A 788 29.61 -12.92 2.32
C ARG A 788 28.47 -12.04 1.81
N GLU A 789 27.77 -11.41 2.73
CA GLU A 789 26.63 -10.59 2.37
C GLU A 789 27.10 -9.39 1.54
N PRO A 790 26.42 -9.09 0.43
CA PRO A 790 26.80 -7.96 -0.39
C PRO A 790 26.72 -6.66 0.44
N PRO A 791 27.61 -5.68 0.16
CA PRO A 791 27.45 -4.36 0.72
C PRO A 791 26.07 -3.79 0.35
N HIS A 792 25.47 -3.05 1.27
CA HIS A 792 24.19 -2.38 1.09
C HIS A 792 24.37 -0.88 1.32
N GLN A 793 23.41 -0.08 0.89
CA GLN A 793 23.43 1.36 1.14
C GLN A 793 22.68 1.68 2.43
N ASN A 794 23.32 2.46 3.31
CA ASN A 794 22.68 2.98 4.51
C ASN A 794 21.51 3.89 4.09
N PRO A 795 20.25 3.58 4.45
CA PRO A 795 19.09 4.34 3.98
C PRO A 795 19.11 5.80 4.47
N ARG A 796 19.72 6.07 5.64
CA ARG A 796 19.83 7.41 6.21
C ARG A 796 20.90 8.27 5.52
N THR A 797 22.08 7.70 5.24
CA THR A 797 23.24 8.48 4.77
C THR A 797 23.55 8.31 3.28
N GLY A 798 23.03 7.26 2.64
CA GLY A 798 23.35 6.87 1.26
C GLY A 798 24.74 6.27 1.06
N ARG A 799 25.55 6.11 2.12
CA ARG A 799 26.89 5.51 2.05
C ARG A 799 26.81 3.99 2.05
N GLU A 800 27.76 3.33 1.40
CA GLU A 800 27.91 1.88 1.50
C GLU A 800 28.19 1.44 2.95
N CYS A 801 27.57 0.34 3.32
CA CYS A 801 27.69 -0.30 4.62
C CYS A 801 27.92 -1.79 4.42
N SER A 802 28.90 -2.34 5.13
CA SER A 802 29.20 -3.77 5.21
C SER A 802 28.91 -4.32 6.61
N GLY A 803 27.92 -3.73 7.29
CA GLY A 803 27.48 -4.19 8.60
C GLY A 803 26.87 -5.59 8.55
N PHE A 804 26.82 -6.26 9.70
CA PHE A 804 26.26 -7.60 9.82
C PHE A 804 24.73 -7.57 9.68
N VAL A 805 24.17 -8.45 8.85
CA VAL A 805 22.73 -8.54 8.64
C VAL A 805 22.20 -9.84 9.24
N GLU A 806 21.16 -9.72 10.06
CA GLU A 806 20.47 -10.86 10.67
C GLU A 806 19.00 -10.86 10.26
N THR A 807 18.35 -12.01 10.39
CA THR A 807 16.95 -12.13 10.01
C THR A 807 16.06 -12.13 11.25
N TYR A 808 15.17 -11.14 11.33
CA TYR A 808 14.21 -11.00 12.42
C TYR A 808 12.80 -10.82 11.87
N HIS A 809 11.82 -11.21 12.66
CA HIS A 809 10.44 -10.77 12.49
C HIS A 809 10.27 -9.39 13.15
N LEU A 810 9.19 -8.68 12.83
CA LEU A 810 8.83 -7.46 13.56
C LEU A 810 7.69 -7.78 14.50
N GLY A 811 7.69 -7.22 15.70
CA GLY A 811 6.59 -7.42 16.63
C GLY A 811 6.31 -6.24 17.54
N HIS A 812 5.23 -6.35 18.28
CA HIS A 812 4.80 -5.40 19.30
C HIS A 812 3.96 -6.16 20.35
N GLU A 813 4.14 -5.82 21.62
CA GLU A 813 3.38 -6.40 22.74
C GLU A 813 2.65 -5.28 23.49
N PHE A 814 1.41 -5.53 23.90
CA PHE A 814 0.61 -4.59 24.67
C PHE A 814 -0.40 -5.32 25.58
N ILE A 815 -0.91 -4.63 26.61
CA ILE A 815 -1.89 -5.18 27.56
C ILE A 815 -3.26 -4.54 27.30
N THR A 816 -4.29 -5.37 27.15
CA THR A 816 -5.67 -4.90 26.91
C THR A 816 -6.70 -5.73 27.68
N ASP A 817 -7.97 -5.29 27.62
CA ASP A 817 -9.11 -6.07 28.08
C ASP A 817 -9.33 -7.28 27.17
N VAL A 818 -9.48 -8.47 27.75
CA VAL A 818 -9.72 -9.70 27.00
C VAL A 818 -10.94 -10.42 27.57
N LEU A 819 -11.91 -10.71 26.69
CA LEU A 819 -13.03 -11.61 26.96
C LEU A 819 -12.76 -12.95 26.27
N GLU A 820 -12.59 -14.00 27.06
CA GLU A 820 -12.57 -15.38 26.58
C GLU A 820 -13.99 -15.93 26.59
N LEU A 821 -14.41 -16.50 25.45
CA LEU A 821 -15.63 -17.28 25.32
C LEU A 821 -15.26 -18.72 24.99
N ARG A 822 -15.72 -19.67 25.81
CA ARG A 822 -15.46 -21.09 25.66
C ARG A 822 -16.75 -21.83 25.33
N PHE A 823 -16.71 -22.63 24.28
CA PHE A 823 -17.81 -23.48 23.83
C PHE A 823 -17.42 -24.95 24.05
N SER A 824 -18.14 -25.69 24.90
CA SER A 824 -17.73 -27.04 25.30
C SER A 824 -18.41 -28.19 24.54
N THR A 825 -19.34 -27.90 23.62
CA THR A 825 -20.06 -28.92 22.83
C THR A 825 -20.27 -28.49 21.36
N ALA A 826 -20.68 -29.43 20.52
CA ALA A 826 -20.56 -29.44 19.05
C ALA A 826 -21.27 -28.29 18.30
N LEU A 827 -20.63 -27.12 18.24
CA LEU A 827 -20.83 -26.14 17.16
C LEU A 827 -20.21 -26.64 15.84
N ALA A 828 -19.07 -27.33 15.95
CA ALA A 828 -18.34 -27.95 14.85
C ALA A 828 -17.37 -29.02 15.40
N PRO A 829 -16.85 -29.94 14.56
CA PRO A 829 -15.63 -30.66 14.87
C PRO A 829 -14.50 -29.67 15.17
N ALA A 830 -13.63 -29.95 16.14
CA ALA A 830 -12.51 -29.07 16.53
C ALA A 830 -11.54 -28.72 15.38
N GLY A 831 -11.61 -29.45 14.25
CA GLY A 831 -10.80 -29.21 13.05
C GLY A 831 -11.39 -28.24 12.00
N ASP A 832 -12.65 -27.79 12.11
CA ASP A 832 -13.22 -26.85 11.13
C ASP A 832 -12.90 -25.39 11.47
N MET A 833 -11.64 -25.01 11.25
CA MET A 833 -11.15 -23.65 11.52
C MET A 833 -11.88 -22.56 10.73
N ASN A 834 -12.43 -22.88 9.55
CA ASN A 834 -13.15 -21.90 8.74
C ASN A 834 -14.47 -21.49 9.40
N LEU A 835 -15.18 -22.45 10.00
CA LEU A 835 -16.41 -22.15 10.73
C LEU A 835 -16.12 -21.33 12.00
N TRP A 836 -15.08 -21.69 12.76
CA TRP A 836 -14.70 -20.93 13.95
C TRP A 836 -14.25 -19.51 13.64
N LEU A 837 -13.51 -19.32 12.55
CA LEU A 837 -13.17 -17.98 12.05
C LEU A 837 -14.43 -17.21 11.69
N SER A 838 -15.36 -17.82 10.94
CA SER A 838 -16.63 -17.19 10.58
C SER A 838 -17.45 -16.78 11.82
N THR A 839 -17.47 -17.64 12.84
CA THR A 839 -18.15 -17.39 14.12
C THR A 839 -17.51 -16.23 14.88
N LEU A 840 -16.17 -16.21 14.95
CA LEU A 840 -15.44 -15.12 15.57
C LEU A 840 -15.78 -13.78 14.91
N TYR A 841 -15.71 -13.71 13.58
CA TYR A 841 -16.04 -12.47 12.85
C TYR A 841 -17.50 -12.08 13.06
N ALA A 842 -18.44 -13.03 13.09
CA ALA A 842 -19.84 -12.72 13.37
C ALA A 842 -20.04 -12.13 14.78
N LEU A 843 -19.35 -12.65 15.79
CA LEU A 843 -19.39 -12.11 17.15
C LEU A 843 -18.78 -10.71 17.22
N LEU A 844 -17.66 -10.47 16.54
CA LEU A 844 -17.01 -9.16 16.49
C LEU A 844 -17.89 -8.11 15.80
N GLU A 845 -18.50 -8.46 14.66
CA GLU A 845 -19.45 -7.55 13.97
C GLU A 845 -20.71 -7.30 14.81
N GLY A 846 -21.27 -8.34 15.43
CA GLY A 846 -22.44 -8.20 16.29
C GLY A 846 -22.17 -7.35 17.55
N ALA A 847 -20.99 -7.51 18.15
CA ALA A 847 -20.54 -6.69 19.27
C ALA A 847 -20.33 -5.23 18.85
N SER A 848 -19.67 -5.00 17.71
CA SER A 848 -19.47 -3.68 17.10
C SER A 848 -20.82 -2.97 16.87
N GLU A 849 -21.78 -3.64 16.23
CA GLU A 849 -23.11 -3.09 15.95
C GLU A 849 -23.92 -2.82 17.24
N THR A 850 -23.93 -3.75 18.19
CA THR A 850 -24.77 -3.67 19.39
C THR A 850 -24.22 -2.69 20.42
N LEU A 851 -22.89 -2.67 20.61
CA LEU A 851 -22.23 -1.79 21.59
C LEU A 851 -21.89 -0.42 21.01
N GLY A 852 -21.97 -0.25 19.68
CA GLY A 852 -21.58 0.99 19.00
C GLY A 852 -20.07 1.24 19.05
N ILE A 853 -19.26 0.19 19.18
CA ILE A 853 -17.79 0.28 19.24
C ILE A 853 -17.24 0.12 17.81
N PRO A 854 -16.30 0.96 17.35
CA PRO A 854 -15.68 0.79 16.04
C PRO A 854 -15.08 -0.61 15.86
N ARG A 855 -15.29 -1.21 14.68
CA ARG A 855 -14.79 -2.55 14.38
C ARG A 855 -13.27 -2.68 14.47
N ASP A 856 -12.52 -1.60 14.20
CA ASP A 856 -11.06 -1.56 14.28
C ASP A 856 -10.53 -1.61 15.73
N ASP A 857 -11.37 -1.31 16.73
CA ASP A 857 -11.03 -1.38 18.15
C ASP A 857 -11.29 -2.77 18.76
N LEU A 858 -11.96 -3.65 18.01
CA LEU A 858 -12.24 -5.03 18.40
C LEU A 858 -11.39 -6.00 17.57
N ASP A 859 -10.81 -7.01 18.21
CA ASP A 859 -10.11 -8.09 17.52
C ASP A 859 -10.30 -9.39 18.28
N GLY A 860 -9.90 -10.51 17.69
CA GLY A 860 -10.00 -11.79 18.37
C GLY A 860 -9.11 -12.89 17.82
N THR A 861 -8.92 -13.89 18.65
CA THR A 861 -8.02 -15.03 18.39
C THR A 861 -8.71 -16.32 18.80
N LEU A 862 -8.39 -17.42 18.13
CA LEU A 862 -8.97 -18.75 18.39
C LEU A 862 -7.91 -19.69 18.96
N PHE A 863 -8.30 -20.49 19.96
CA PHE A 863 -7.45 -21.53 20.56
C PHE A 863 -8.23 -22.83 20.73
N PRO A 864 -7.79 -23.95 20.11
CA PRO A 864 -8.34 -25.26 20.41
C PRO A 864 -7.85 -25.75 21.78
N TYR A 865 -8.73 -26.36 22.55
CA TYR A 865 -8.45 -26.90 23.88
C TYR A 865 -8.82 -28.38 23.96
N GLN A 866 -7.93 -29.22 24.51
CA GLN A 866 -8.17 -30.66 24.72
C GLN A 866 -8.18 -30.99 26.21
N GLY A 867 -9.37 -31.06 26.83
CA GLY A 867 -9.64 -31.71 28.12
C GLY A 867 -9.10 -31.07 29.43
N GLY A 868 -9.97 -30.82 30.41
CA GLY A 868 -9.59 -30.47 31.80
C GLY A 868 -9.79 -29.01 32.23
N GLU A 869 -9.56 -28.72 33.52
CA GLU A 869 -9.63 -27.39 34.14
C GLU A 869 -8.68 -26.36 33.45
N PRO A 870 -9.01 -25.06 33.49
CA PRO A 870 -8.25 -24.02 32.80
C PRO A 870 -6.78 -23.98 33.25
N PRO A 871 -5.82 -23.69 32.35
CA PRO A 871 -4.51 -23.24 32.80
C PRO A 871 -4.64 -21.81 33.32
N ALA A 872 -4.44 -21.66 34.64
CA ALA A 872 -3.81 -20.48 35.22
C ALA A 872 -2.30 -20.52 34.90
#